data_AF-L8HER4-F1
#
_entry.id   AF-L8HER4-F1
#
_cell.length_a   1.000
_cell.length_b   1.000
_cell.length_c   1.000
_cell.angle_alpha   90.00
_cell.angle_beta   90.00
_cell.angle_gamma   90.00
#
_symmetry.space_group_name_H-M   'P 1'
#
loop_
_entity.id
_entity.type
_entity.pdbx_description
1 polymer ?
#
loop_
_entity_poly.entity_id
_entity_poly.type
_entity_poly.pdbx_seq_one_letter_code
_entity_poly.pdbx_strand_id
1 'polypeptide(L)'
;MSARGVVKWVRCTFALDVRSLALWRVTSAVLLLADVAWRARDGDVYALLTDWGVWPAAHATQWNAYIVSLHFASGTPAFQALMLCLSAACSLCLLVGYRTRLASFFSWALLTSLHNRNQMTQNAGDEYFRLLLLCSVFLPLGSCFSVDSALDLAPESPTRAPPYDDKAHKKTNAPSAASPRYRFLSGWTFAFMFQVLILYVCTALLKTGEAWWNGQAVYYALSLDVYATRLGLFIRQFPFLTALLTWGTISFEWIGPMLLVFPVHSELVRLLAVVGFCLLHLGFGSCLTLGLFMWIPQAAMCALLPPLFWDHVMHRLQTPARRGLRIYYADEALLFVRIMCTFFLLPGTKVCSLGHTALAAARADGSEVNEEELGPRDVEDQTNARGASWDRGQQWLVAVNHRGEVTRGREAVLCILARSPLLFALPPIVRLLRRLLAQLGCCPTTSHQRRSGGALRPALRVPWRRNKWRRNYTGWRQHCLAVLFVLFTLNWNAALEPGRAYFDGPLVQIVGSVLRLDQFWGMFAPFPLIEDGWYQTTPYLFTGFRLTGDETGDLISLAKPDIASDFYPSQRWSKLFDNLRPDSADLLRLGFGRYICREWNLHAGNPPEKRLVRFDMDYMAELTLPDQRTAPIERLTLWRHLC
;
A
#
# COMPACT_ATOMS: atom_id res chain seq x y z
N MET A 1 16.59 -8.70 -34.59
CA MET A 1 16.39 -7.31 -34.08
C MET A 1 17.75 -6.61 -33.99
N SER A 2 17.86 -5.35 -34.40
CA SER A 2 19.10 -4.58 -34.19
C SER A 2 19.34 -4.31 -32.70
N ALA A 3 20.60 -4.10 -32.29
CA ALA A 3 20.93 -3.76 -30.89
C ALA A 3 20.15 -2.53 -30.37
N ARG A 4 19.91 -1.54 -31.25
CA ARG A 4 19.06 -0.37 -30.95
C ARG A 4 17.59 -0.76 -30.71
N GLY A 5 17.08 -1.74 -31.45
CA GLY A 5 15.73 -2.29 -31.26
C GLY A 5 15.57 -2.99 -29.91
N VAL A 6 16.58 -3.77 -29.48
CA VAL A 6 16.57 -4.45 -28.17
C VAL A 6 16.61 -3.44 -27.03
N VAL A 7 17.48 -2.42 -27.09
CA VAL A 7 17.55 -1.37 -26.05
C VAL A 7 16.24 -0.60 -25.94
N LYS A 8 15.61 -0.27 -27.08
CA LYS A 8 14.30 0.39 -27.10
C LYS A 8 13.24 -0.51 -26.46
N TRP A 9 13.21 -1.79 -26.82
CA TRP A 9 12.29 -2.77 -26.24
C TRP A 9 12.45 -2.87 -24.71
N VAL A 10 13.66 -3.11 -24.21
CA VAL A 10 13.93 -3.21 -22.76
C VAL A 10 13.44 -1.95 -22.02
N ARG A 11 13.69 -0.76 -22.57
CA ARG A 11 13.22 0.50 -21.96
C ARG A 11 11.71 0.67 -22.00
N CYS A 12 11.05 0.24 -23.07
CA CYS A 12 9.60 0.34 -23.19
C CYS A 12 8.86 -0.63 -22.24
N THR A 13 9.45 -1.81 -22.00
CA THR A 13 8.86 -2.89 -21.21
C THR A 13 9.19 -2.78 -19.72
N PHE A 14 10.48 -2.70 -19.36
CA PHE A 14 10.93 -2.84 -17.96
C PHE A 14 11.20 -1.52 -17.23
N ALA A 15 11.05 -0.38 -17.91
CA ALA A 15 11.08 0.91 -17.23
C ALA A 15 9.73 1.19 -16.56
N LEU A 16 9.79 1.63 -15.30
CA LEU A 16 8.63 2.04 -14.52
C LEU A 16 8.51 3.57 -14.52
N ASP A 17 7.28 4.07 -14.50
CA ASP A 17 7.01 5.50 -14.36
C ASP A 17 7.19 5.91 -12.89
N VAL A 18 7.94 6.97 -12.63
CA VAL A 18 8.18 7.43 -11.25
C VAL A 18 6.90 7.91 -10.55
N ARG A 19 5.89 8.38 -11.30
CA ARG A 19 4.57 8.75 -10.75
C ARG A 19 3.83 7.50 -10.26
N SER A 20 3.93 6.40 -11.01
CA SER A 20 3.42 5.09 -10.61
C SER A 20 4.13 4.55 -9.38
N LEU A 21 5.46 4.72 -9.29
CA LEU A 21 6.23 4.39 -8.09
C LEU A 21 5.80 5.24 -6.86
N ALA A 22 5.48 6.51 -7.06
CA ALA A 22 4.95 7.35 -5.99
C ALA A 22 3.56 6.93 -5.55
N LEU A 23 2.71 6.43 -6.46
CA LEU A 23 1.41 5.85 -6.13
C LEU A 23 1.55 4.50 -5.39
N TRP A 24 2.47 3.65 -5.81
CA TRP A 24 2.84 2.42 -5.07
C TRP A 24 3.27 2.75 -3.64
N ARG A 25 4.18 3.72 -3.46
CA ARG A 25 4.61 4.16 -2.13
C ARG A 25 3.43 4.56 -1.24
N VAL A 26 2.48 5.35 -1.77
CA VAL A 26 1.31 5.81 -1.01
C VAL A 26 0.39 4.63 -0.67
N THR A 27 0.04 3.81 -1.66
CA THR A 27 -0.84 2.65 -1.48
C THR A 27 -0.22 1.61 -0.54
N SER A 28 1.08 1.30 -0.67
CA SER A 28 1.79 0.42 0.26
C SER A 28 1.82 0.98 1.68
N ALA A 29 2.01 2.29 1.85
CA ALA A 29 2.03 2.90 3.17
C ALA A 29 0.63 2.88 3.83
N VAL A 30 -0.43 3.07 3.03
CA VAL A 30 -1.82 2.92 3.51
C VAL A 30 -2.10 1.48 3.94
N LEU A 31 -1.65 0.49 3.16
CA LEU A 31 -1.83 -0.93 3.52
C LEU A 31 -1.07 -1.31 4.79
N LEU A 32 0.15 -0.79 4.99
CA LEU A 32 0.89 -0.96 6.24
C LEU A 32 0.15 -0.33 7.43
N LEU A 33 -0.39 0.88 7.28
CA LEU A 33 -1.18 1.53 8.32
C LEU A 33 -2.47 0.77 8.62
N ALA A 34 -3.12 0.23 7.60
CA ALA A 34 -4.30 -0.61 7.75
C ALA A 34 -3.97 -1.92 8.48
N ASP A 35 -2.85 -2.59 8.14
CA ASP A 35 -2.40 -3.79 8.87
C ASP A 35 -2.13 -3.49 10.35
N VAL A 36 -1.44 -2.39 10.64
CA VAL A 36 -1.19 -1.95 12.04
C VAL A 36 -2.51 -1.65 12.75
N ALA A 37 -3.43 -0.92 12.12
CA ALA A 37 -4.72 -0.58 12.71
C ALA A 37 -5.58 -1.82 12.98
N TRP A 38 -5.57 -2.81 12.08
CA TRP A 38 -6.26 -4.08 12.28
C TRP A 38 -5.68 -4.87 13.45
N ARG A 39 -4.36 -4.94 13.57
CA ARG A 39 -3.68 -5.67 14.65
C ARG A 39 -3.74 -4.95 15.99
N ALA A 40 -3.98 -3.64 15.98
CA ALA A 40 -4.14 -2.81 17.17
C ALA A 40 -5.58 -2.79 17.70
N ARG A 41 -6.50 -3.59 17.13
CA ARG A 41 -7.86 -3.76 17.68
C ARG A 41 -7.81 -4.36 19.09
N ASP A 42 -8.84 -4.07 19.86
CA ASP A 42 -8.94 -4.51 21.25
C ASP A 42 -8.81 -6.04 21.35
N GLY A 43 -7.93 -6.51 22.25
CA GLY A 43 -7.66 -7.93 22.47
C GLY A 43 -6.64 -8.57 21.50
N ASP A 44 -6.55 -8.12 20.24
CA ASP A 44 -5.69 -8.76 19.22
C ASP A 44 -4.20 -8.66 19.55
N VAL A 45 -3.74 -7.52 20.09
CA VAL A 45 -2.35 -7.37 20.54
C VAL A 45 -2.03 -8.41 21.60
N TYR A 46 -2.90 -8.57 22.60
CA TYR A 46 -2.72 -9.53 23.68
C TYR A 46 -2.74 -10.96 23.13
N ALA A 47 -3.79 -11.32 22.40
CA ALA A 47 -4.03 -12.69 21.96
C ALA A 47 -3.04 -13.17 20.89
N LEU A 48 -2.62 -12.31 19.97
CA LEU A 48 -1.85 -12.73 18.78
C LEU A 48 -0.37 -12.33 18.83
N LEU A 49 0.04 -11.36 19.65
CA LEU A 49 1.41 -10.84 19.65
C LEU A 49 2.16 -10.98 20.99
N THR A 50 1.49 -11.35 22.08
CA THR A 50 2.14 -11.50 23.40
C THR A 50 2.49 -12.94 23.75
N ASP A 51 3.31 -13.13 24.79
CA ASP A 51 3.67 -14.47 25.30
C ASP A 51 2.55 -15.11 26.12
N TRP A 52 1.53 -14.34 26.51
CA TRP A 52 0.30 -14.85 27.12
C TRP A 52 -0.80 -15.17 26.11
N GLY A 53 -0.55 -14.87 24.83
CA GLY A 53 -1.47 -15.15 23.74
C GLY A 53 -1.44 -16.61 23.27
N VAL A 54 -2.02 -16.82 22.09
CA VAL A 54 -2.16 -18.12 21.42
C VAL A 54 -0.83 -18.67 20.94
N TRP A 55 0.08 -17.81 20.49
CA TRP A 55 1.37 -18.22 19.91
C TRP A 55 2.56 -17.54 20.62
N PRO A 56 2.99 -18.04 21.80
CA PRO A 56 4.12 -17.47 22.54
C PRO A 56 5.45 -17.56 21.77
N ALA A 57 6.38 -16.64 22.04
CA ALA A 57 7.67 -16.57 21.32
C ALA A 57 8.47 -17.88 21.37
N ALA A 58 8.42 -18.62 22.49
CA ALA A 58 9.08 -19.91 22.62
C ALA A 58 8.58 -20.99 21.64
N HIS A 59 7.30 -20.95 21.24
CA HIS A 59 6.76 -21.87 20.24
C HIS A 59 7.19 -21.44 18.83
N ALA A 60 7.22 -20.12 18.57
CA ALA A 60 7.64 -19.59 17.27
C ALA A 60 9.09 -19.98 16.94
N THR A 61 10.02 -19.90 17.89
CA THR A 61 11.43 -20.24 17.66
C THR A 61 11.69 -21.74 17.54
N GLN A 62 10.84 -22.59 18.13
CA GLN A 62 10.87 -24.05 17.92
C GLN A 62 10.39 -24.44 16.52
N TRP A 63 9.46 -23.67 15.95
CA TRP A 63 8.93 -23.92 14.61
C TRP A 63 9.97 -23.69 13.51
N ASN A 64 10.79 -22.65 13.63
CA ASN A 64 11.91 -22.41 12.71
C ASN A 64 13.07 -21.74 13.46
N ALA A 65 14.20 -22.43 13.56
CA ALA A 65 15.37 -21.97 14.32
C ALA A 65 16.08 -20.73 13.72
N TYR A 66 15.80 -20.38 12.46
CA TYR A 66 16.47 -19.31 11.73
C TYR A 66 15.66 -18.01 11.67
N ILE A 67 14.48 -17.95 12.29
CA ILE A 67 13.66 -16.74 12.27
C ILE A 67 14.25 -15.68 13.22
N VAL A 68 14.27 -14.44 12.76
CA VAL A 68 14.72 -13.29 13.53
C VAL A 68 13.58 -12.29 13.65
N SER A 69 13.21 -11.92 14.87
CA SER A 69 12.18 -10.90 15.12
C SER A 69 12.60 -9.95 16.23
N LEU A 70 12.49 -8.65 15.98
CA LEU A 70 12.60 -7.62 17.01
C LEU A 70 11.45 -7.73 18.03
N HIS A 71 10.30 -8.28 17.64
CA HIS A 71 9.19 -8.53 18.55
C HIS A 71 9.46 -9.64 19.58
N PHE A 72 10.52 -10.44 19.41
CA PHE A 72 10.94 -11.42 20.43
C PHE A 72 11.73 -10.80 21.59
N ALA A 73 12.13 -9.52 21.50
CA ALA A 73 12.86 -8.87 22.58
C ALA A 73 12.04 -8.76 23.88
N SER A 74 10.69 -8.73 23.77
CA SER A 74 9.80 -8.84 24.92
C SER A 74 8.39 -9.23 24.48
N GLY A 75 7.78 -10.20 25.17
CA GLY A 75 6.39 -10.60 24.93
C GLY A 75 5.33 -9.71 25.58
N THR A 76 5.68 -8.60 26.23
CA THR A 76 4.71 -7.76 26.97
C THR A 76 3.77 -6.98 26.04
N PRO A 77 2.48 -6.78 26.41
CA PRO A 77 1.55 -5.98 25.61
C PRO A 77 2.09 -4.58 25.29
N ALA A 78 2.71 -3.93 26.29
CA ALA A 78 3.29 -2.60 26.12
C ALA A 78 4.43 -2.57 25.09
N PHE A 79 5.29 -3.59 25.06
CA PHE A 79 6.37 -3.67 24.07
C PHE A 79 5.83 -3.95 22.67
N GLN A 80 4.85 -4.83 22.54
CA GLN A 80 4.21 -5.12 21.26
C GLN A 80 3.49 -3.87 20.71
N ALA A 81 2.79 -3.12 21.57
CA ALA A 81 2.17 -1.84 21.21
C ALA A 81 3.22 -0.80 20.77
N LEU A 82 4.37 -0.70 21.45
CA LEU A 82 5.47 0.17 21.04
C LEU A 82 5.99 -0.18 19.64
N MET A 83 6.17 -1.47 19.32
CA MET A 83 6.61 -1.90 17.98
C MET A 83 5.57 -1.59 16.90
N LEU A 84 4.27 -1.71 17.20
CA LEU A 84 3.19 -1.29 16.29
C LEU A 84 3.19 0.23 16.07
N CYS A 85 3.39 1.03 17.12
CA CYS A 85 3.54 2.48 17.01
C CYS A 85 4.74 2.89 16.15
N LEU A 86 5.88 2.20 16.31
CA LEU A 86 7.05 2.42 15.47
C LEU A 86 6.77 2.06 14.00
N SER A 87 6.06 0.95 13.76
CA SER A 87 5.62 0.53 12.43
C SER A 87 4.70 1.56 11.79
N ALA A 88 3.75 2.13 12.55
CA ALA A 88 2.89 3.21 12.09
C ALA A 88 3.69 4.48 11.75
N ALA A 89 4.65 4.87 12.61
CA ALA A 89 5.49 6.04 12.38
C ALA A 89 6.36 5.91 11.10
N CYS A 90 6.98 4.75 10.88
CA CYS A 90 7.72 4.47 9.65
C CYS A 90 6.80 4.49 8.42
N SER A 91 5.60 3.94 8.54
CA SER A 91 4.60 3.92 7.46
C SER A 91 4.09 5.32 7.13
N LEU A 92 3.88 6.19 8.12
CA LEU A 92 3.55 7.61 7.89
C LEU A 92 4.70 8.35 7.19
N CYS A 93 5.96 8.10 7.58
CA CYS A 93 7.12 8.66 6.90
C CYS A 93 7.18 8.20 5.44
N LEU A 94 6.89 6.92 5.16
CA LEU A 94 6.82 6.37 3.82
C LEU A 94 5.68 7.02 3.01
N LEU A 95 4.50 7.17 3.61
CA LEU A 95 3.29 7.76 3.01
C LEU A 95 3.56 9.16 2.46
N VAL A 96 4.18 10.03 3.26
CA VAL A 96 4.54 11.41 2.84
C VAL A 96 5.86 11.46 2.07
N GLY A 97 6.66 10.40 2.14
CA GLY A 97 7.92 10.26 1.39
C GLY A 97 9.01 11.11 2.00
N TYR A 98 9.12 11.03 3.31
CA TYR A 98 10.18 11.65 4.10
C TYR A 98 11.22 10.59 4.45
N ARG A 99 12.48 10.83 4.06
CA ARG A 99 13.57 9.86 4.13
C ARG A 99 13.14 8.51 3.55
N THR A 100 12.53 8.55 2.37
CA THR A 100 11.75 7.47 1.76
C THR A 100 12.50 6.14 1.75
N ARG A 101 13.79 6.14 1.43
CA ARG A 101 14.61 4.91 1.42
C ARG A 101 14.75 4.26 2.80
N LEU A 102 14.99 5.07 3.84
CA LEU A 102 15.07 4.57 5.21
C LEU A 102 13.68 4.14 5.70
N ALA A 103 12.65 4.93 5.39
CA ALA A 103 11.28 4.58 5.73
C ALA A 103 10.87 3.24 5.09
N SER A 104 11.17 3.01 3.80
CA SER A 104 10.94 1.72 3.14
C SER A 104 11.69 0.58 3.81
N PHE A 105 12.97 0.77 4.15
CA PHE A 105 13.78 -0.26 4.82
C PHE A 105 13.21 -0.61 6.20
N PHE A 106 12.92 0.38 7.04
CA PHE A 106 12.37 0.12 8.37
C PHE A 106 10.94 -0.42 8.32
N SER A 107 10.09 0.04 7.38
CA SER A 107 8.78 -0.57 7.16
C SER A 107 8.88 -2.03 6.75
N TRP A 108 9.80 -2.40 5.85
CA TRP A 108 10.07 -3.80 5.50
C TRP A 108 10.59 -4.60 6.70
N ALA A 109 11.58 -4.08 7.43
CA ALA A 109 12.18 -4.79 8.56
C ALA A 109 11.18 -5.01 9.71
N LEU A 110 10.36 -4.01 10.03
CA LEU A 110 9.33 -4.11 11.06
C LEU A 110 8.19 -5.04 10.63
N LEU A 111 7.74 -4.99 9.38
CA LEU A 111 6.76 -5.94 8.85
C LEU A 111 7.29 -7.38 8.91
N THR A 112 8.54 -7.59 8.48
CA THR A 112 9.22 -8.90 8.53
C THR A 112 9.34 -9.42 9.96
N SER A 113 9.71 -8.53 10.89
CA SER A 113 9.76 -8.80 12.31
C SER A 113 8.39 -9.23 12.86
N LEU A 114 7.32 -8.49 12.53
CA LEU A 114 5.95 -8.77 12.94
C LEU A 114 5.45 -10.11 12.39
N HIS A 115 5.76 -10.38 11.13
CA HIS A 115 5.49 -11.65 10.46
C HIS A 115 6.20 -12.83 11.12
N ASN A 116 7.45 -12.66 11.56
CA ASN A 116 8.18 -13.67 12.32
C ASN A 116 7.63 -13.87 13.74
N ARG A 117 7.00 -12.85 14.35
CA ARG A 117 6.41 -12.97 15.69
C ARG A 117 5.26 -13.96 15.73
N ASN A 118 4.46 -14.02 14.67
CA ASN A 118 3.32 -14.93 14.57
C ASN A 118 3.08 -15.37 13.12
N GLN A 119 3.75 -16.46 12.74
CA GLN A 119 3.64 -17.08 11.42
C GLN A 119 2.27 -17.71 11.16
N MET A 120 1.51 -18.02 12.22
CA MET A 120 0.24 -18.73 12.15
C MET A 120 -0.93 -17.84 11.71
N THR A 121 -0.70 -16.53 11.56
CA THR A 121 -1.73 -15.56 11.13
C THR A 121 -1.49 -15.02 9.72
N GLN A 122 -0.51 -15.57 9.01
CA GLN A 122 -0.05 -15.07 7.71
C GLN A 122 -0.73 -15.75 6.53
N ASN A 123 -0.89 -15.02 5.43
CA ASN A 123 -1.33 -15.55 4.13
C ASN A 123 -0.30 -15.22 3.02
N ALA A 124 -0.53 -15.75 1.82
CA ALA A 124 0.34 -15.52 0.65
C ALA A 124 0.52 -14.02 0.30
N GLY A 125 -0.46 -13.17 0.62
CA GLY A 125 -0.42 -11.73 0.37
C GLY A 125 0.60 -11.03 1.26
N ASP A 126 0.72 -11.45 2.51
CA ASP A 126 1.77 -10.96 3.42
C ASP A 126 3.17 -11.28 2.92
N GLU A 127 3.34 -12.45 2.29
CA GLU A 127 4.59 -12.88 1.67
C GLU A 127 4.94 -12.03 0.48
N TYR A 128 3.96 -11.83 -0.39
CA TYR A 128 4.12 -10.97 -1.54
C TYR A 128 4.45 -9.53 -1.12
N PHE A 129 3.80 -9.03 -0.06
CA PHE A 129 4.01 -7.66 0.39
C PHE A 129 5.41 -7.40 0.92
N ARG A 130 5.96 -8.31 1.74
CA ARG A 130 7.34 -8.18 2.26
C ARG A 130 8.37 -8.18 1.11
N LEU A 131 8.18 -9.02 0.08
CA LEU A 131 9.08 -9.07 -1.07
C LEU A 131 9.07 -7.78 -1.90
N LEU A 132 7.88 -7.22 -2.14
CA LEU A 132 7.75 -5.95 -2.87
C LEU A 132 8.28 -4.76 -2.05
N LEU A 133 8.09 -4.76 -0.73
CA LEU A 133 8.66 -3.74 0.16
C LEU A 133 10.19 -3.83 0.22
N LEU A 134 10.78 -5.03 0.17
CA LEU A 134 12.23 -5.18 0.04
C LEU A 134 12.73 -4.57 -1.28
N CYS A 135 12.09 -4.91 -2.40
CA CYS A 135 12.42 -4.31 -3.70
C CYS A 135 12.30 -2.78 -3.68
N SER A 136 11.31 -2.27 -2.94
CA SER A 136 11.03 -0.83 -2.79
C SER A 136 12.18 -0.04 -2.16
N VAL A 137 13.01 -0.66 -1.31
CA VAL A 137 14.21 -0.04 -0.72
C VAL A 137 15.19 0.44 -1.79
N PHE A 138 15.17 -0.21 -2.95
CA PHE A 138 16.08 0.03 -4.06
C PHE A 138 15.43 0.73 -5.26
N LEU A 139 14.19 1.19 -5.09
CA LEU A 139 13.46 1.97 -6.09
C LEU A 139 13.38 3.46 -5.68
N PRO A 140 13.31 4.37 -6.66
CA PRO A 140 13.28 5.81 -6.39
C PRO A 140 11.88 6.30 -5.98
N LEU A 141 11.29 5.70 -4.95
CA LEU A 141 9.93 6.02 -4.48
C LEU A 141 9.76 7.47 -4.02
N GLY A 142 10.85 8.10 -3.57
CA GLY A 142 10.88 9.50 -3.12
C GLY A 142 11.19 10.51 -4.21
N SER A 143 11.19 10.13 -5.49
CA SER A 143 11.61 11.03 -6.60
C SER A 143 10.54 12.01 -7.07
N CYS A 144 9.26 11.74 -6.82
CA CYS A 144 8.14 12.65 -7.09
C CYS A 144 7.02 12.50 -6.06
N PHE A 145 6.17 13.53 -5.94
CA PHE A 145 5.04 13.59 -4.99
C PHE A 145 5.45 13.23 -3.55
N SER A 146 6.64 13.65 -3.12
CA SER A 146 7.25 13.27 -1.83
C SER A 146 7.85 14.48 -1.13
N VAL A 147 7.93 14.42 0.21
CA VAL A 147 8.64 15.44 1.01
C VAL A 147 10.12 15.49 0.59
N ASP A 148 10.76 14.35 0.33
CA ASP A 148 12.14 14.28 -0.16
C ASP A 148 12.34 15.09 -1.45
N SER A 149 11.41 15.00 -2.41
CA SER A 149 11.49 15.76 -3.66
C SER A 149 11.18 17.25 -3.46
N ALA A 150 10.33 17.61 -2.49
CA ALA A 150 10.08 19.00 -2.11
C ALA A 150 11.34 19.63 -1.48
N LEU A 151 12.04 18.91 -0.62
CA LEU A 151 13.25 19.36 0.07
C LEU A 151 14.52 19.29 -0.80
N ASP A 152 14.46 18.66 -1.97
CA ASP A 152 15.61 18.53 -2.85
C ASP A 152 16.02 19.87 -3.46
N LEU A 153 17.30 20.24 -3.36
CA LEU A 153 17.88 21.43 -3.98
C LEU A 153 18.24 21.22 -5.46
N ALA A 154 18.21 19.99 -5.96
CA ALA A 154 18.52 19.73 -7.37
C ALA A 154 17.45 20.34 -8.32
N PRO A 155 17.88 21.05 -9.39
CA PRO A 155 16.96 21.59 -10.40
C PRO A 155 16.33 20.51 -11.30
N GLU A 156 16.87 19.29 -11.30
CA GLU A 156 16.48 18.18 -12.19
C GLU A 156 15.26 17.36 -11.73
N SER A 157 14.51 17.82 -10.71
CA SER A 157 13.33 17.08 -10.25
C SER A 157 12.27 16.94 -11.36
N PRO A 158 11.69 15.74 -11.57
CA PRO A 158 10.68 15.51 -12.58
C PRO A 158 9.39 16.33 -12.38
N THR A 159 9.16 16.93 -11.20
CA THR A 159 8.06 17.90 -11.00
C THR A 159 8.43 19.35 -11.34
N ARG A 160 9.72 19.65 -11.56
CA ARG A 160 10.24 21.03 -11.70
C ARG A 160 10.81 21.41 -13.07
N ALA A 161 11.20 20.45 -13.91
CA ALA A 161 11.65 20.78 -15.25
C ALA A 161 10.54 21.51 -16.05
N PRO A 162 10.92 22.44 -16.95
CA PRO A 162 10.01 23.35 -17.63
C PRO A 162 8.87 22.63 -18.38
N PRO A 163 7.78 23.36 -18.73
CA PRO A 163 6.68 22.81 -19.51
C PRO A 163 7.22 22.09 -20.75
N TYR A 164 6.70 20.90 -20.99
CA TYR A 164 6.91 20.18 -22.24
C TYR A 164 6.41 21.07 -23.39
N ASP A 165 7.29 21.38 -24.35
CA ASP A 165 6.93 22.23 -25.48
C ASP A 165 6.20 21.41 -26.56
N ASP A 166 4.88 21.56 -26.62
CA ASP A 166 4.01 20.94 -27.63
C ASP A 166 4.40 21.33 -29.07
N LYS A 167 5.06 22.48 -29.30
CA LYS A 167 5.45 22.94 -30.64
C LYS A 167 6.63 22.16 -31.21
N ALA A 168 7.56 21.72 -30.36
CA ALA A 168 8.70 20.90 -30.79
C ALA A 168 8.26 19.48 -31.22
N HIS A 169 7.22 18.94 -30.57
CA HIS A 169 6.77 17.56 -30.82
C HIS A 169 5.91 17.39 -32.08
N LYS A 170 5.21 18.43 -32.53
CA LYS A 170 4.45 18.40 -33.81
C LYS A 170 5.35 18.34 -35.05
N LYS A 171 6.62 18.75 -34.96
CA LYS A 171 7.57 18.68 -36.10
C LYS A 171 8.17 17.29 -36.32
N THR A 172 8.07 16.40 -35.35
CA THR A 172 8.54 15.02 -35.48
C THR A 172 7.32 14.09 -35.47
N ASN A 173 7.00 13.44 -36.59
CA ASN A 173 6.02 12.35 -36.68
C ASN A 173 6.45 11.09 -35.88
N ALA A 174 7.12 11.27 -34.74
CA ALA A 174 7.45 10.22 -33.82
C ALA A 174 6.22 9.97 -32.93
N PRO A 175 5.82 8.70 -32.73
CA PRO A 175 4.76 8.37 -31.78
C PRO A 175 5.12 8.98 -30.42
N SER A 176 4.10 9.49 -29.72
CA SER A 176 4.09 9.96 -28.33
C SER A 176 4.89 9.04 -27.40
N ALA A 177 6.22 9.13 -27.44
CA ALA A 177 7.09 8.51 -26.47
C ALA A 177 7.03 9.43 -25.27
N ALA A 178 6.03 9.19 -24.41
CA ALA A 178 5.85 9.87 -23.13
C ALA A 178 7.22 10.19 -22.54
N SER A 179 7.46 11.49 -22.34
CA SER A 179 8.80 12.06 -22.24
C SER A 179 9.75 11.18 -21.40
N PRO A 180 10.99 10.92 -21.84
CA PRO A 180 11.97 10.09 -21.12
C PRO A 180 12.26 10.55 -19.67
N ARG A 181 11.73 11.71 -19.28
CA ARG A 181 11.75 12.32 -17.95
C ARG A 181 11.17 11.45 -16.85
N TYR A 182 10.02 10.80 -17.07
CA TYR A 182 9.32 10.04 -16.00
C TYR A 182 9.66 8.56 -15.97
N ARG A 183 10.39 8.05 -16.97
CA ARG A 183 10.81 6.65 -17.02
C ARG A 183 12.08 6.42 -16.21
N PHE A 184 12.03 5.43 -15.34
CA PHE A 184 13.18 4.94 -14.60
C PHE A 184 13.41 3.46 -14.92
N LEU A 185 14.65 3.12 -15.26
CA LEU A 185 15.08 1.76 -15.56
C LEU A 185 16.31 1.46 -14.70
N SER A 186 16.25 0.34 -13.97
CA SER A 186 17.39 -0.23 -13.25
C SER A 186 17.20 -1.75 -13.11
N GLY A 187 18.21 -2.45 -12.62
CA GLY A 187 18.06 -3.87 -12.25
C GLY A 187 16.88 -4.11 -11.30
N TRP A 188 16.59 -3.15 -10.41
CA TRP A 188 15.48 -3.25 -9.46
C TRP A 188 14.11 -2.98 -10.04
N THR A 189 13.99 -2.23 -11.14
CA THR A 189 12.71 -2.14 -11.86
C THR A 189 12.38 -3.47 -12.53
N PHE A 190 13.39 -4.15 -13.08
CA PHE A 190 13.26 -5.51 -13.56
C PHE A 190 12.93 -6.49 -12.42
N ALA A 191 13.67 -6.47 -11.30
CA ALA A 191 13.43 -7.38 -10.18
C ALA A 191 12.03 -7.22 -9.57
N PHE A 192 11.55 -5.98 -9.39
CA PHE A 192 10.20 -5.72 -8.92
C PHE A 192 9.15 -6.27 -9.88
N MET A 193 9.29 -5.97 -11.19
CA MET A 193 8.37 -6.48 -12.21
C MET A 193 8.42 -8.00 -12.29
N PHE A 194 9.61 -8.60 -12.22
CA PHE A 194 9.81 -10.04 -12.18
C PHE A 194 9.10 -10.68 -10.98
N GLN A 195 9.22 -10.10 -9.78
CA GLN A 195 8.51 -10.58 -8.59
C GLN A 195 6.97 -10.53 -8.76
N VAL A 196 6.45 -9.53 -9.47
CA VAL A 196 5.02 -9.47 -9.80
C VAL A 196 4.64 -10.59 -10.77
N LEU A 197 5.44 -10.81 -11.81
CA LEU A 197 5.17 -11.80 -12.85
C LEU A 197 5.26 -13.23 -12.31
N ILE A 198 6.30 -13.53 -11.52
CA ILE A 198 6.55 -14.90 -11.03
C ILE A 198 5.44 -15.39 -10.11
N LEU A 199 4.81 -14.50 -9.33
CA LEU A 199 3.63 -14.84 -8.53
C LEU A 199 2.55 -15.47 -9.41
N TYR A 200 2.13 -14.78 -10.47
CA TYR A 200 1.02 -15.24 -11.32
C TYR A 200 1.40 -16.43 -12.20
N VAL A 201 2.66 -16.49 -12.67
CA VAL A 201 3.14 -17.65 -13.42
C VAL A 201 3.13 -18.89 -12.52
N CYS A 202 3.60 -18.78 -11.28
CA CYS A 202 3.59 -19.89 -10.33
C CYS A 202 2.17 -20.26 -9.89
N THR A 203 1.25 -19.32 -9.64
CA THR A 203 -0.15 -19.67 -9.33
C THR A 203 -0.78 -20.46 -10.47
N ALA A 204 -0.55 -20.05 -11.72
CA ALA A 204 -1.07 -20.75 -12.90
C ALA A 204 -0.47 -22.16 -13.04
N LEU A 205 0.85 -22.29 -12.85
CA LEU A 205 1.55 -23.58 -12.89
C LEU A 205 1.08 -24.56 -11.82
N LEU A 206 0.78 -24.06 -10.62
CA LEU A 206 0.35 -24.90 -9.51
C LEU A 206 -1.09 -25.40 -9.67
N LYS A 207 -1.95 -24.72 -10.44
CA LYS A 207 -3.37 -25.09 -10.65
C LYS A 207 -3.55 -26.23 -11.67
N THR A 208 -3.01 -27.40 -11.33
CA THR A 208 -3.05 -28.59 -12.18
C THR A 208 -4.30 -29.45 -11.97
N GLY A 209 -5.05 -29.24 -10.89
CA GLY A 209 -6.18 -30.10 -10.53
C GLY A 209 -7.35 -30.04 -11.49
N GLU A 210 -8.06 -31.16 -11.65
CA GLU A 210 -9.15 -31.33 -12.63
C GLU A 210 -10.24 -30.24 -12.52
N ALA A 211 -10.56 -29.80 -11.29
CA ALA A 211 -11.54 -28.75 -11.02
C ALA A 211 -11.29 -27.45 -11.79
N TRP A 212 -10.03 -27.10 -12.07
CA TRP A 212 -9.68 -25.90 -12.82
C TRP A 212 -9.97 -26.01 -14.31
N TRP A 213 -9.99 -27.23 -14.84
CA TRP A 213 -10.15 -27.52 -16.26
C TRP A 213 -11.59 -27.90 -16.60
N ASN A 214 -12.30 -28.54 -15.68
CA ASN A 214 -13.72 -28.89 -15.84
C ASN A 214 -14.70 -27.76 -15.43
N GLY A 215 -14.20 -26.60 -14.95
CA GLY A 215 -15.02 -25.43 -14.60
C GLY A 215 -15.55 -25.41 -13.16
N GLN A 216 -15.13 -26.31 -12.28
CA GLN A 216 -15.67 -26.41 -10.92
C GLN A 216 -14.86 -25.66 -9.85
N ALA A 217 -13.68 -25.14 -10.17
CA ALA A 217 -12.78 -24.62 -9.14
C ALA A 217 -13.33 -23.41 -8.37
N VAL A 218 -13.93 -22.44 -9.07
CA VAL A 218 -14.56 -21.29 -8.41
C VAL A 218 -15.78 -21.73 -7.60
N TYR A 219 -16.53 -22.73 -8.08
CA TYR A 219 -17.62 -23.30 -7.30
C TYR A 219 -17.12 -23.84 -5.95
N TYR A 220 -16.06 -24.66 -5.95
CA TYR A 220 -15.46 -25.17 -4.71
C TYR A 220 -14.88 -24.06 -3.82
N ALA A 221 -14.21 -23.06 -4.40
CA ALA A 221 -13.69 -21.94 -3.63
C ALA A 221 -14.80 -21.13 -2.93
N LEU A 222 -15.97 -20.98 -3.56
CA LEU A 222 -17.15 -20.32 -2.97
C LEU A 222 -17.94 -21.25 -2.04
N SER A 223 -17.65 -22.54 -2.02
CA SER A 223 -18.21 -23.51 -1.06
C SER A 223 -17.45 -23.54 0.26
N LEU A 224 -16.32 -22.83 0.36
CA LEU A 224 -15.63 -22.61 1.63
C LEU A 224 -16.30 -21.46 2.37
N ASP A 225 -17.31 -21.77 3.19
CA ASP A 225 -18.19 -20.77 3.81
C ASP A 225 -17.44 -19.87 4.80
N VAL A 226 -16.28 -20.31 5.31
CA VAL A 226 -15.37 -19.50 6.14
C VAL A 226 -14.84 -18.27 5.38
N TYR A 227 -14.73 -18.34 4.05
CA TYR A 227 -14.25 -17.24 3.22
C TYR A 227 -15.33 -16.61 2.35
N ALA A 228 -16.40 -17.32 2.01
CA ALA A 228 -17.40 -16.82 1.08
C ALA A 228 -18.14 -15.59 1.64
N THR A 229 -18.20 -14.50 0.86
CA THR A 229 -19.06 -13.36 1.18
C THR A 229 -20.51 -13.68 0.80
N ARG A 230 -21.46 -12.83 1.20
CA ARG A 230 -22.86 -12.91 0.74
C ARG A 230 -22.98 -12.92 -0.78
N LEU A 231 -22.17 -12.12 -1.48
CA LEU A 231 -22.14 -12.11 -2.94
C LEU A 231 -21.55 -13.42 -3.49
N GLY A 232 -20.52 -13.98 -2.86
CA GLY A 232 -19.96 -15.27 -3.19
C GLY A 232 -20.99 -16.40 -3.07
N LEU A 233 -21.71 -16.45 -1.94
CA LEU A 233 -22.80 -17.41 -1.70
C LEU A 233 -23.92 -17.29 -2.73
N PHE A 234 -24.26 -16.08 -3.15
CA PHE A 234 -25.23 -15.84 -4.22
C PHE A 234 -24.72 -16.34 -5.58
N ILE A 235 -23.49 -16.00 -5.96
CA ILE A 235 -22.88 -16.42 -7.24
C ILE A 235 -22.75 -17.94 -7.32
N ARG A 236 -22.45 -18.60 -6.20
CA ARG A 236 -22.34 -20.08 -6.10
C ARG A 236 -23.57 -20.81 -6.64
N GLN A 237 -24.75 -20.21 -6.57
CA GLN A 237 -26.01 -20.80 -7.03
C GLN A 237 -26.10 -20.94 -8.55
N PHE A 238 -25.20 -20.32 -9.32
CA PHE A 238 -25.23 -20.29 -10.78
C PHE A 238 -24.04 -21.09 -11.39
N PRO A 239 -24.19 -22.40 -11.67
CA PRO A 239 -23.09 -23.25 -12.15
C PRO A 239 -22.42 -22.76 -13.43
N PHE A 240 -23.19 -22.19 -14.36
CA PHE A 240 -22.65 -21.63 -15.59
C PHE A 240 -21.72 -20.44 -15.32
N LEU A 241 -22.09 -19.58 -14.37
CA LEU A 241 -21.28 -18.41 -14.02
C LEU A 241 -20.00 -18.82 -13.32
N THR A 242 -20.05 -19.76 -12.36
CA THR A 242 -18.85 -20.27 -11.69
C THR A 242 -17.90 -21.00 -12.64
N ALA A 243 -18.42 -21.70 -13.66
CA ALA A 243 -17.61 -22.28 -14.73
C ALA A 243 -16.92 -21.22 -15.58
N LEU A 244 -17.66 -20.20 -16.03
CA LEU A 244 -17.08 -19.09 -16.79
C LEU A 244 -15.99 -18.35 -15.99
N LEU A 245 -16.24 -18.09 -14.71
CA LEU A 245 -15.26 -17.47 -13.81
C LEU A 245 -14.03 -18.35 -13.62
N THR A 246 -14.19 -19.67 -13.50
CA THR A 246 -13.09 -20.63 -13.38
C THR A 246 -12.16 -20.56 -14.58
N TRP A 247 -12.69 -20.71 -15.79
CA TRP A 247 -11.89 -20.64 -17.01
C TRP A 247 -11.32 -19.24 -17.23
N GLY A 248 -12.06 -18.19 -16.90
CA GLY A 248 -11.60 -16.80 -16.96
C GLY A 248 -10.39 -16.57 -16.04
N THR A 249 -10.44 -17.05 -14.80
CA THR A 249 -9.34 -16.95 -13.83
C THR A 249 -8.09 -17.65 -14.34
N ILE A 250 -8.15 -18.94 -14.68
CA ILE A 250 -6.94 -19.68 -15.10
C ILE A 250 -6.37 -19.14 -16.42
N SER A 251 -7.23 -18.79 -17.39
CA SER A 251 -6.78 -18.21 -18.66
C SER A 251 -6.07 -16.87 -18.45
N PHE A 252 -6.63 -16.01 -17.58
CA PHE A 252 -6.03 -14.71 -17.30
C PHE A 252 -4.76 -14.82 -16.46
N GLU A 253 -4.63 -15.79 -15.56
CA GLU A 253 -3.38 -16.04 -14.84
C GLU A 253 -2.23 -16.45 -15.76
N TRP A 254 -2.51 -17.20 -16.84
CA TRP A 254 -1.51 -17.51 -17.87
C TRP A 254 -1.19 -16.33 -18.78
N ILE A 255 -2.22 -15.64 -19.28
CA ILE A 255 -2.08 -14.62 -20.31
C ILE A 255 -1.64 -13.27 -19.72
N GLY A 256 -2.17 -12.89 -18.56
CA GLY A 256 -1.96 -11.61 -17.91
C GLY A 256 -0.47 -11.23 -17.73
N PRO A 257 0.39 -12.11 -17.20
CA PRO A 257 1.83 -11.84 -17.09
C PRO A 257 2.49 -11.55 -18.43
N MET A 258 2.09 -12.26 -19.50
CA MET A 258 2.62 -12.04 -20.85
C MET A 258 2.19 -10.69 -21.41
N LEU A 259 0.95 -10.27 -21.14
CA LEU A 259 0.45 -8.94 -21.53
C LEU A 259 1.21 -7.81 -20.83
N LEU A 260 1.62 -7.98 -19.57
CA LEU A 260 2.40 -6.96 -18.84
C LEU A 260 3.77 -6.67 -19.48
N VAL A 261 4.41 -7.67 -20.08
CA VAL A 261 5.73 -7.54 -20.73
C VAL A 261 5.66 -7.42 -22.25
N PHE A 262 4.46 -7.36 -22.82
CA PHE A 262 4.27 -7.49 -24.26
C PHE A 262 4.99 -6.37 -25.06
N PRO A 263 5.80 -6.70 -26.08
CA PRO A 263 6.65 -5.76 -26.80
C PRO A 263 5.90 -4.69 -27.62
N VAL A 264 4.76 -5.07 -28.20
CA VAL A 264 4.05 -4.25 -29.20
C VAL A 264 2.94 -3.47 -28.52
N HIS A 265 2.82 -2.17 -28.80
CA HIS A 265 1.89 -1.28 -28.10
C HIS A 265 1.99 -1.40 -26.56
N SER A 266 3.21 -1.54 -26.05
CA SER A 266 3.50 -1.97 -24.67
C SER A 266 2.86 -1.12 -23.57
N GLU A 267 2.50 0.14 -23.85
CA GLU A 267 1.78 0.97 -22.89
C GLU A 267 0.29 0.65 -22.82
N LEU A 268 -0.39 0.53 -23.96
CA LEU A 268 -1.81 0.19 -23.98
C LEU A 268 -2.03 -1.23 -23.46
N VAL A 269 -1.26 -2.20 -23.95
CA VAL A 269 -1.41 -3.61 -23.55
C VAL A 269 -1.11 -3.78 -22.06
N ARG A 270 -0.06 -3.14 -21.54
CA ARG A 270 0.23 -3.13 -20.10
C ARG A 270 -0.88 -2.46 -19.28
N LEU A 271 -1.46 -1.35 -19.76
CA LEU A 271 -2.58 -0.71 -19.07
C LEU A 271 -3.80 -1.64 -19.00
N LEU A 272 -4.14 -2.30 -20.10
CA LEU A 272 -5.23 -3.29 -20.15
C LEU A 272 -4.95 -4.47 -19.20
N ALA A 273 -3.71 -4.97 -19.16
CA ALA A 273 -3.32 -6.03 -18.23
C ALA A 273 -3.43 -5.57 -16.76
N VAL A 274 -2.96 -4.37 -16.43
CA VAL A 274 -3.10 -3.76 -15.09
C VAL A 274 -4.58 -3.67 -14.69
N VAL A 275 -5.44 -3.18 -15.59
CA VAL A 275 -6.89 -3.12 -15.34
C VAL A 275 -7.48 -4.53 -15.15
N GLY A 276 -7.10 -5.49 -15.98
CA GLY A 276 -7.55 -6.87 -15.87
C GLY A 276 -7.16 -7.52 -14.55
N PHE A 277 -5.92 -7.33 -14.07
CA PHE A 277 -5.51 -7.81 -12.74
C PHE A 277 -6.29 -7.12 -11.61
N CYS A 278 -6.53 -5.80 -11.71
CA CYS A 278 -7.36 -5.12 -10.72
C CYS A 278 -8.80 -5.67 -10.70
N LEU A 279 -9.39 -5.96 -11.87
CA LEU A 279 -10.72 -6.56 -11.97
C LEU A 279 -10.76 -8.00 -11.43
N LEU A 280 -9.73 -8.81 -11.71
CA LEU A 280 -9.61 -10.16 -11.15
C LEU A 280 -9.61 -10.12 -9.61
N HIS A 281 -8.76 -9.28 -9.02
CA HIS A 281 -8.67 -9.14 -7.55
C HIS A 281 -9.91 -8.49 -6.93
N LEU A 282 -10.59 -7.60 -7.64
CA LEU A 282 -11.89 -7.08 -7.22
C LEU A 282 -12.96 -8.18 -7.25
N GLY A 283 -12.93 -9.07 -8.24
CA GLY A 283 -13.77 -10.27 -8.28
C GLY A 283 -13.55 -11.16 -7.05
N PHE A 284 -12.29 -11.49 -6.75
CA PHE A 284 -11.95 -12.25 -5.55
C PHE A 284 -12.39 -11.54 -4.27
N GLY A 285 -12.03 -10.28 -4.09
CA GLY A 285 -12.34 -9.52 -2.88
C GLY A 285 -13.82 -9.22 -2.66
N SER A 286 -14.63 -9.24 -3.73
CA SER A 286 -16.08 -9.09 -3.61
C SER A 286 -16.78 -10.41 -3.26
N CYS A 287 -16.21 -11.56 -3.62
CA CYS A 287 -16.78 -12.89 -3.38
C CYS A 287 -16.16 -13.63 -2.19
N LEU A 288 -14.95 -13.25 -1.76
CA LEU A 288 -14.17 -13.91 -0.71
C LEU A 288 -13.59 -12.89 0.29
N THR A 289 -13.64 -13.21 1.59
CA THR A 289 -13.11 -12.40 2.70
C THR A 289 -11.61 -12.68 2.94
N LEU A 290 -10.77 -12.22 2.01
CA LEU A 290 -9.32 -12.48 2.04
C LEU A 290 -8.49 -11.41 2.78
N GLY A 291 -9.16 -10.45 3.42
CA GLY A 291 -8.51 -9.36 4.17
C GLY A 291 -7.60 -8.50 3.29
N LEU A 292 -6.37 -8.25 3.72
CA LEU A 292 -5.42 -7.42 2.98
C LEU A 292 -4.94 -8.05 1.66
N PHE A 293 -5.09 -9.37 1.52
CA PHE A 293 -4.64 -10.12 0.35
C PHE A 293 -5.17 -9.55 -0.96
N MET A 294 -6.43 -9.11 -1.03
CA MET A 294 -7.02 -8.59 -2.26
C MET A 294 -6.43 -7.23 -2.68
N TRP A 295 -5.93 -6.45 -1.72
CA TRP A 295 -5.47 -5.09 -1.95
C TRP A 295 -3.99 -5.00 -2.29
N ILE A 296 -3.17 -5.91 -1.75
CA ILE A 296 -1.71 -5.91 -1.95
C ILE A 296 -1.35 -6.06 -3.44
N PRO A 297 -1.88 -7.04 -4.21
CA PRO A 297 -1.63 -7.15 -5.64
C PRO A 297 -2.15 -5.97 -6.45
N GLN A 298 -3.29 -5.38 -6.07
CA GLN A 298 -3.80 -4.17 -6.73
C GLN A 298 -2.86 -2.97 -6.51
N ALA A 299 -2.34 -2.80 -5.30
CA ALA A 299 -1.32 -1.79 -5.02
C ALA A 299 -0.05 -2.04 -5.85
N ALA A 300 0.40 -3.29 -5.97
CA ALA A 300 1.53 -3.64 -6.82
C ALA A 300 1.29 -3.26 -8.30
N MET A 301 0.06 -3.45 -8.80
CA MET A 301 -0.34 -3.03 -10.15
C MET A 301 -0.26 -1.50 -10.33
N CYS A 302 -0.48 -0.70 -9.28
CA CYS A 302 -0.28 0.74 -9.36
C CYS A 302 1.15 1.13 -9.73
N ALA A 303 2.17 0.34 -9.35
CA ALA A 303 3.57 0.58 -9.74
C ALA A 303 3.81 0.38 -11.25
N LEU A 304 2.97 -0.44 -11.90
CA LEU A 304 3.08 -0.86 -13.30
C LEU A 304 2.28 0.02 -14.26
N LEU A 305 1.53 1.01 -13.75
CA LEU A 305 0.80 1.96 -14.59
C LEU A 305 1.76 2.66 -15.56
N PRO A 306 1.48 2.62 -16.88
CA PRO A 306 2.34 3.21 -17.89
C PRO A 306 2.20 4.73 -17.94
N PRO A 307 3.16 5.44 -18.56
CA PRO A 307 3.08 6.87 -18.77
C PRO A 307 1.80 7.34 -19.48
N LEU A 308 1.29 6.57 -20.46
CA LEU A 308 0.00 6.79 -21.12
C LEU A 308 -1.14 7.14 -20.15
N PHE A 309 -1.26 6.41 -19.04
CA PHE A 309 -2.29 6.65 -18.04
C PHE A 309 -2.13 8.03 -17.40
N TRP A 310 -0.93 8.33 -16.92
CA TRP A 310 -0.65 9.60 -16.24
C TRP A 310 -0.73 10.79 -17.16
N ASP A 311 -0.28 10.67 -18.40
CA ASP A 311 -0.35 11.76 -19.37
C ASP A 311 -1.81 12.08 -19.71
N HIS A 312 -2.67 11.06 -19.83
CA HIS A 312 -4.11 11.25 -19.95
C HIS A 312 -4.72 11.95 -18.72
N VAL A 313 -4.43 11.46 -17.51
CA VAL A 313 -4.94 12.04 -16.26
C VAL A 313 -4.48 13.48 -16.10
N MET A 314 -3.18 13.75 -16.31
CA MET A 314 -2.62 15.10 -16.19
C MET A 314 -3.21 16.05 -17.23
N HIS A 315 -3.41 15.58 -18.48
CA HIS A 315 -4.09 16.37 -19.51
C HIS A 315 -5.53 16.71 -19.12
N ARG A 316 -6.30 15.73 -18.60
CA ARG A 316 -7.68 15.96 -18.12
C ARG A 316 -7.76 16.95 -16.96
N LEU A 317 -6.74 16.99 -16.11
CA LEU A 317 -6.67 17.94 -15.00
C LEU A 317 -6.25 19.35 -15.43
N GLN A 318 -5.74 19.54 -16.64
CA GLN A 318 -5.32 20.86 -17.12
C GLN A 318 -6.54 21.68 -17.53
N THR A 319 -6.79 22.78 -16.80
CA THR A 319 -7.78 23.80 -17.17
C THR A 319 -7.07 25.13 -17.42
N PRO A 320 -7.66 26.07 -18.19
CA PRO A 320 -7.08 27.41 -18.39
C PRO A 320 -6.76 28.09 -17.06
N ALA A 321 -7.65 27.91 -16.07
CA ALA A 321 -7.49 28.48 -14.75
C ALA A 321 -6.31 27.93 -13.95
N ARG A 322 -5.94 26.64 -14.18
CA ARG A 322 -4.79 26.00 -13.53
C ARG A 322 -3.48 26.30 -14.28
N ARG A 323 -3.48 26.30 -15.61
CA ARG A 323 -2.30 26.62 -16.44
C ARG A 323 -1.87 28.09 -16.32
N GLY A 324 -2.83 29.01 -16.17
CA GLY A 324 -2.57 30.44 -16.07
C GLY A 324 -2.05 30.91 -14.71
N LEU A 325 -1.87 30.01 -13.72
CA LEU A 325 -1.36 30.38 -12.40
C LEU A 325 0.15 30.71 -12.46
N ARG A 326 0.50 31.91 -12.01
CA ARG A 326 1.89 32.34 -11.79
C ARG A 326 2.10 32.65 -10.32
N ILE A 327 3.17 32.14 -9.72
CA ILE A 327 3.47 32.31 -8.29
C ILE A 327 4.79 33.04 -8.15
N TYR A 328 4.79 34.14 -7.40
CA TYR A 328 5.98 34.88 -6.99
C TYR A 328 6.12 34.81 -5.49
N TYR A 329 7.32 34.53 -4.99
CA TYR A 329 7.49 34.23 -3.57
C TYR A 329 8.82 34.70 -2.99
N ALA A 330 8.80 35.18 -1.75
CA ALA A 330 10.00 35.48 -0.96
C ALA A 330 10.50 34.21 -0.25
N ASP A 331 11.75 34.23 0.25
CA ASP A 331 12.39 33.07 0.88
C ASP A 331 11.58 32.46 2.03
N GLU A 332 10.83 33.28 2.77
CA GLU A 332 9.95 32.83 3.87
C GLU A 332 8.82 31.90 3.39
N ALA A 333 8.40 32.02 2.12
CA ALA A 333 7.35 31.17 1.52
C ALA A 333 7.90 29.91 0.83
N LEU A 334 9.22 29.75 0.71
CA LEU A 334 9.86 28.76 -0.15
C LEU A 334 9.37 27.33 0.14
N LEU A 335 9.28 26.95 1.42
CA LEU A 335 8.80 25.62 1.82
C LEU A 335 7.35 25.40 1.39
N PHE A 336 6.47 26.37 1.66
CA PHE A 336 5.07 26.29 1.28
C PHE A 336 4.91 26.12 -0.23
N VAL A 337 5.57 26.98 -1.02
CA VAL A 337 5.50 26.93 -2.49
C VAL A 337 6.02 25.60 -3.01
N ARG A 338 7.10 25.07 -2.45
CA ARG A 338 7.65 23.77 -2.85
C ARG A 338 6.71 22.62 -2.50
N ILE A 339 6.08 22.61 -1.33
CA ILE A 339 5.08 21.60 -0.98
C ILE A 339 3.90 21.68 -1.95
N MET A 340 3.38 22.88 -2.21
CA MET A 340 2.28 23.10 -3.16
C MET A 340 2.63 22.59 -4.55
N CYS A 341 3.79 22.96 -5.09
CA CYS A 341 4.23 22.51 -6.42
C CYS A 341 4.51 21.02 -6.48
N THR A 342 4.92 20.41 -5.37
CA THR A 342 5.27 18.98 -5.34
C THR A 342 4.05 18.09 -5.23
N PHE A 343 3.04 18.45 -4.43
CA PHE A 343 1.90 17.57 -4.13
C PHE A 343 0.59 18.02 -4.75
N PHE A 344 0.38 19.33 -4.91
CA PHE A 344 -0.96 19.89 -5.05
C PHE A 344 -1.16 20.69 -6.32
N LEU A 345 -0.11 21.03 -7.06
CA LEU A 345 -0.21 21.77 -8.33
C LEU A 345 0.27 20.90 -9.49
N LEU A 346 -0.18 21.25 -10.70
CA LEU A 346 0.22 20.52 -11.90
C LEU A 346 1.69 20.82 -12.25
N PRO A 347 2.41 19.82 -12.82
CA PRO A 347 3.75 20.04 -13.38
C PRO A 347 3.71 21.17 -14.42
N GLY A 348 4.66 22.10 -14.34
CA GLY A 348 4.76 23.25 -15.25
C GLY A 348 4.13 24.54 -14.76
N THR A 349 3.58 24.59 -13.54
CA THR A 349 3.21 25.87 -12.89
C THR A 349 4.40 26.82 -12.88
N LYS A 350 4.21 28.07 -13.34
CA LYS A 350 5.29 29.06 -13.38
C LYS A 350 5.52 29.63 -11.98
N VAL A 351 6.74 29.48 -11.46
CA VAL A 351 7.12 29.93 -10.13
C VAL A 351 8.42 30.71 -10.21
N CYS A 352 8.43 31.92 -9.67
CA CYS A 352 9.60 32.80 -9.65
C CYS A 352 9.91 33.25 -8.23
N SER A 353 11.19 33.20 -7.84
CA SER A 353 11.64 33.78 -6.57
C SER A 353 11.69 35.31 -6.71
N LEU A 354 11.16 36.02 -5.72
CA LEU A 354 11.37 37.45 -5.52
C LEU A 354 12.78 37.61 -4.92
N GLY A 355 13.81 37.44 -5.74
CA GLY A 355 15.19 37.66 -5.31
C GLY A 355 15.43 39.11 -4.88
N HIS A 356 16.40 39.33 -3.99
CA HIS A 356 16.85 40.69 -3.61
C HIS A 356 17.32 41.53 -4.82
N THR A 357 17.68 40.91 -5.94
CA THR A 357 18.26 41.54 -7.14
C THR A 357 17.24 42.09 -8.15
N ALA A 358 16.00 41.59 -8.20
CA ALA A 358 14.99 42.13 -9.13
C ALA A 358 14.53 43.54 -8.70
N LEU A 359 14.43 43.79 -7.38
CA LEU A 359 14.18 45.13 -6.82
C LEU A 359 15.40 46.06 -6.88
N ALA A 360 16.62 45.51 -6.99
CA ALA A 360 17.84 46.30 -7.14
C ALA A 360 18.10 46.68 -8.62
N ALA A 361 17.78 45.78 -9.56
CA ALA A 361 17.84 46.06 -11.01
C ALA A 361 16.79 47.11 -11.43
N ALA A 362 15.61 47.13 -10.78
CA ALA A 362 14.60 48.18 -10.97
C ALA A 362 15.05 49.58 -10.51
N ARG A 363 16.18 49.69 -9.79
CA ARG A 363 16.75 50.97 -9.32
C ARG A 363 17.95 51.46 -10.13
N ALA A 364 18.51 50.66 -11.04
CA ALA A 364 19.88 50.89 -11.50
C ALA A 364 20.07 51.21 -12.99
N ASP A 365 19.15 50.92 -13.91
CA ASP A 365 19.41 51.32 -15.30
C ASP A 365 18.16 51.49 -16.17
N GLY A 366 18.05 52.67 -16.77
CA GLY A 366 16.98 53.08 -17.67
C GLY A 366 17.27 52.69 -19.11
N SER A 367 17.36 51.38 -19.39
CA SER A 367 17.57 50.88 -20.75
C SER A 367 16.55 49.82 -21.18
N GLU A 368 16.22 49.87 -22.48
CA GLU A 368 15.25 49.06 -23.21
C GLU A 368 15.77 47.62 -23.43
N VAL A 369 14.90 46.61 -23.21
CA VAL A 369 15.14 45.22 -23.61
C VAL A 369 13.85 44.61 -24.19
N ASN A 370 14.03 43.84 -25.27
CA ASN A 370 13.06 43.27 -26.21
C ASN A 370 11.89 42.43 -25.64
N GLU A 371 10.81 42.40 -26.42
CA GLU A 371 9.45 41.87 -26.16
C GLU A 371 9.28 40.36 -25.84
N GLU A 372 10.32 39.60 -25.48
CA GLU A 372 10.18 38.17 -25.07
C GLU A 372 10.33 37.91 -23.57
N GLU A 373 10.63 38.92 -22.74
CA GLU A 373 10.58 38.85 -21.29
C GLU A 373 9.33 39.57 -20.73
N LEU A 374 8.23 38.85 -20.54
CA LEU A 374 7.15 39.28 -19.63
C LEU A 374 7.66 39.20 -18.18
N GLY A 375 8.54 40.13 -17.84
CA GLY A 375 9.03 40.41 -16.51
C GLY A 375 8.08 41.30 -15.70
N PRO A 376 8.44 41.63 -14.45
CA PRO A 376 7.58 42.25 -13.43
C PRO A 376 6.95 43.63 -13.76
N ARG A 377 7.27 44.23 -14.91
CA ARG A 377 6.84 45.59 -15.30
C ARG A 377 5.31 45.74 -15.39
N ASP A 378 4.60 44.72 -15.88
CA ASP A 378 3.13 44.76 -15.96
C ASP A 378 2.43 44.71 -14.59
N VAL A 379 3.12 44.20 -13.56
CA VAL A 379 2.60 44.16 -12.18
C VAL A 379 2.83 45.51 -11.50
N GLU A 380 3.88 46.24 -11.89
CA GLU A 380 4.21 47.58 -11.40
C GLU A 380 3.30 48.66 -12.01
N ASP A 381 3.01 48.59 -13.32
CA ASP A 381 2.16 49.59 -13.98
C ASP A 381 0.68 49.52 -13.56
N GLN A 382 0.15 48.32 -13.30
CA GLN A 382 -1.20 48.19 -12.74
C GLN A 382 -1.30 48.65 -11.27
N THR A 383 -0.18 48.72 -10.54
CA THR A 383 -0.15 49.21 -9.16
C THR A 383 -0.01 50.72 -9.04
N ASN A 384 0.71 51.37 -9.97
CA ASN A 384 0.85 52.83 -9.94
C ASN A 384 -0.43 53.57 -10.36
N ALA A 385 -1.26 52.97 -11.23
CA ALA A 385 -2.54 53.56 -11.64
C ALA A 385 -3.61 53.60 -10.51
N ARG A 386 -3.38 52.94 -9.37
CA ARG A 386 -4.31 52.89 -8.24
C ARG A 386 -3.68 53.25 -6.90
N GLY A 387 -2.75 54.21 -6.83
CA GLY A 387 -2.36 54.90 -5.58
C GLY A 387 -2.11 54.01 -4.34
N ALA A 388 -1.68 52.75 -4.50
CA ALA A 388 -1.56 51.79 -3.41
C ALA A 388 -0.10 51.75 -2.96
N SER A 389 0.17 52.28 -1.77
CA SER A 389 1.50 52.27 -1.18
C SER A 389 2.02 50.83 -1.00
N TRP A 390 3.33 50.66 -1.24
CA TRP A 390 4.04 49.39 -1.11
C TRP A 390 4.12 48.92 0.35
N ASP A 391 3.11 48.18 0.82
CA ASP A 391 3.03 47.72 2.20
C ASP A 391 3.86 46.43 2.43
N ARG A 392 5.05 46.57 3.04
CA ARG A 392 6.05 45.49 3.23
C ARG A 392 5.54 44.26 3.99
N GLY A 393 4.46 44.38 4.77
CA GLY A 393 3.94 43.30 5.63
C GLY A 393 3.18 42.16 4.93
N GLN A 394 2.72 42.35 3.68
CA GLN A 394 1.85 41.38 2.99
C GLN A 394 2.45 40.76 1.72
N GLN A 395 3.71 41.05 1.40
CA GLN A 395 4.31 40.78 0.09
C GLN A 395 5.17 39.49 0.02
N TRP A 396 5.14 38.62 1.05
CA TRP A 396 5.93 37.38 1.07
C TRP A 396 5.47 36.35 0.01
N LEU A 397 4.25 36.47 -0.50
CA LEU A 397 3.66 35.58 -1.52
C LEU A 397 2.66 36.33 -2.41
N VAL A 398 2.79 36.16 -3.72
CA VAL A 398 1.91 36.75 -4.74
C VAL A 398 1.48 35.66 -5.72
N ALA A 399 0.19 35.61 -6.04
CA ALA A 399 -0.36 34.70 -7.04
C ALA A 399 -1.15 35.48 -8.08
N VAL A 400 -0.81 35.28 -9.36
CA VAL A 400 -1.52 35.85 -10.51
C VAL A 400 -2.32 34.73 -11.17
N ASN A 401 -3.62 34.94 -11.32
CA ASN A 401 -4.49 33.94 -11.93
C ASN A 401 -4.54 34.08 -13.47
N HIS A 402 -5.25 33.16 -14.12
CA HIS A 402 -5.41 33.15 -15.59
C HIS A 402 -6.08 34.40 -16.19
N ARG A 403 -6.79 35.20 -15.39
CA ARG A 403 -7.42 36.47 -15.81
C ARG A 403 -6.50 37.67 -15.60
N GLY A 404 -5.29 37.45 -15.06
CA GLY A 404 -4.37 38.51 -14.68
C GLY A 404 -4.64 39.13 -13.30
N GLU A 405 -5.62 38.64 -12.54
CA GLU A 405 -5.90 39.20 -11.21
C GLU A 405 -4.77 38.83 -10.24
N VAL A 406 -4.25 39.84 -9.54
CA VAL A 406 -3.14 39.71 -8.60
C VAL A 406 -3.69 39.58 -7.18
N THR A 407 -3.29 38.50 -6.49
CA THR A 407 -3.61 38.26 -5.08
C THR A 407 -2.34 38.20 -4.24
N ARG A 408 -2.40 38.65 -2.98
CA ARG A 408 -1.22 38.80 -2.10
C ARG A 408 -1.44 38.13 -0.74
N GLY A 409 -0.34 37.72 -0.10
CA GLY A 409 -0.31 37.16 1.25
C GLY A 409 -1.30 36.01 1.44
N ARG A 410 -2.25 36.16 2.38
CA ARG A 410 -3.26 35.11 2.68
C ARG A 410 -4.22 34.85 1.52
N GLU A 411 -4.59 35.86 0.74
CA GLU A 411 -5.45 35.66 -0.44
C GLU A 411 -4.70 34.96 -1.57
N ALA A 412 -3.38 35.14 -1.67
CA ALA A 412 -2.55 34.36 -2.58
C ALA A 412 -2.56 32.86 -2.22
N VAL A 413 -2.52 32.51 -0.93
CA VAL A 413 -2.67 31.12 -0.47
C VAL A 413 -4.00 30.53 -0.92
N LEU A 414 -5.11 31.25 -0.71
CA LEU A 414 -6.44 30.78 -1.14
C LEU A 414 -6.54 30.65 -2.66
N CYS A 415 -5.92 31.57 -3.41
CA CYS A 415 -5.83 31.50 -4.87
C CYS A 415 -5.08 30.24 -5.33
N ILE A 416 -3.92 29.94 -4.73
CA ILE A 416 -3.13 28.75 -5.04
C ILE A 416 -3.91 27.47 -4.72
N LEU A 417 -4.52 27.40 -3.52
CA LEU A 417 -5.34 26.25 -3.11
C LEU A 417 -6.51 26.02 -4.07
N ALA A 418 -7.17 27.08 -4.53
CA ALA A 418 -8.29 27.01 -5.48
C ALA A 418 -7.88 26.42 -6.85
N ARG A 419 -6.59 26.44 -7.18
CA ARG A 419 -6.05 25.87 -8.43
C ARG A 419 -5.44 24.48 -8.25
N SER A 420 -5.44 23.94 -7.03
CA SER A 420 -5.04 22.56 -6.81
C SER A 420 -6.10 21.58 -7.33
N PRO A 421 -5.75 20.49 -8.02
CA PRO A 421 -6.68 19.41 -8.32
C PRO A 421 -7.28 18.73 -7.08
N LEU A 422 -6.56 18.73 -5.95
CA LEU A 422 -6.96 18.05 -4.71
C LEU A 422 -7.56 18.99 -3.67
N LEU A 423 -7.11 20.25 -3.62
CA LEU A 423 -7.47 21.20 -2.56
C LEU A 423 -8.46 22.30 -3.02
N PHE A 424 -9.00 22.21 -4.25
CA PHE A 424 -9.86 23.27 -4.82
C PHE A 424 -11.12 23.59 -4.00
N ALA A 425 -11.61 22.63 -3.21
CA ALA A 425 -12.80 22.80 -2.38
C ALA A 425 -12.52 23.49 -1.03
N LEU A 426 -11.26 23.61 -0.60
CA LEU A 426 -10.92 24.23 0.69
C LEU A 426 -11.19 25.74 0.75
N PRO A 427 -10.84 26.55 -0.27
CA PRO A 427 -11.05 28.00 -0.22
C PRO A 427 -12.49 28.46 0.04
N PRO A 428 -13.55 27.91 -0.60
CA PRO A 428 -14.93 28.30 -0.29
C PRO A 428 -15.30 27.95 1.16
N ILE A 429 -14.86 26.81 1.68
CA ILE A 429 -15.09 26.38 3.07
C ILE A 429 -14.42 27.35 4.05
N VAL A 430 -13.15 27.71 3.80
CA VAL A 430 -12.41 28.66 4.64
C VAL A 430 -13.06 30.04 4.64
N ARG A 431 -13.57 30.50 3.49
CA ARG A 431 -14.30 31.78 3.38
C ARG A 431 -15.63 31.73 4.13
N LEU A 432 -16.37 30.62 4.05
CA LEU A 432 -17.62 30.42 4.78
C LEU A 432 -17.39 30.40 6.30
N LEU A 433 -16.41 29.62 6.77
CA LEU A 433 -16.04 29.56 8.19
C LEU A 433 -15.64 30.94 8.73
N ARG A 434 -14.86 31.73 7.97
CA ARG A 434 -14.52 33.11 8.37
C ARG A 434 -15.75 33.99 8.49
N ARG A 435 -16.73 33.87 7.59
CA ARG A 435 -18.00 34.63 7.67
C ARG A 435 -18.82 34.23 8.89
N LEU A 436 -18.96 32.93 9.16
CA LEU A 436 -19.67 32.41 10.33
C LEU A 436 -19.01 32.83 11.65
N LEU A 437 -17.68 32.73 11.74
CA LEU A 437 -16.93 33.16 12.91
C LEU A 437 -16.99 34.68 13.13
N ALA A 438 -17.06 35.47 12.05
CA ALA A 438 -17.29 36.91 12.14
C ALA A 438 -18.72 37.24 12.64
N GLN A 439 -19.73 36.46 12.25
CA GLN A 439 -21.11 36.61 12.72
C GLN A 439 -21.28 36.20 14.20
N LEU A 440 -20.49 35.23 14.67
CA LEU A 440 -20.48 34.77 16.07
C LEU A 440 -19.65 35.67 17.01
N GLY A 441 -19.10 36.80 16.52
CA GLY A 441 -18.26 37.69 17.32
C GLY A 441 -16.90 37.11 17.73
N CYS A 442 -16.55 35.91 17.23
CA CYS A 442 -15.29 35.23 17.57
C CYS A 442 -14.11 35.65 16.69
N CYS A 443 -14.32 36.47 15.66
CA CYS A 443 -13.23 37.09 14.91
C CYS A 443 -12.97 38.50 15.43
N PRO A 444 -11.76 38.82 15.93
CA PRO A 444 -11.39 40.21 16.15
C PRO A 444 -11.47 40.95 14.81
N THR A 445 -12.22 42.05 14.81
CA THR A 445 -12.28 42.99 13.70
C THR A 445 -10.87 43.43 13.33
N THR A 446 -10.58 43.39 12.04
CA THR A 446 -9.28 43.68 11.43
C THR A 446 -8.93 45.16 11.54
N SER A 447 -8.55 45.63 12.73
CA SER A 447 -7.95 46.96 12.90
C SER A 447 -6.76 47.00 13.87
N HIS A 448 -6.45 45.95 14.64
CA HIS A 448 -5.37 46.01 15.64
C HIS A 448 -4.24 44.97 15.57
N GLN A 449 -4.14 44.17 14.51
CA GLN A 449 -2.98 43.29 14.32
C GLN A 449 -1.81 43.99 13.61
N ARG A 450 -1.45 45.19 14.09
CA ARG A 450 -0.31 46.00 13.58
C ARG A 450 0.95 45.85 14.44
N ARG A 451 0.97 45.01 15.49
CA ARG A 451 2.08 44.98 16.46
C ARG A 451 2.42 43.62 17.12
N SER A 452 2.18 42.50 16.46
CA SER A 452 2.76 41.21 16.88
C SER A 452 3.66 40.61 15.80
N GLY A 453 4.63 41.40 15.34
CA GLY A 453 5.85 40.91 14.69
C GLY A 453 6.88 40.35 15.69
N GLY A 454 6.45 40.02 16.91
CA GLY A 454 7.27 39.45 17.96
C GLY A 454 7.20 37.92 17.96
N ALA A 455 8.29 37.32 17.49
CA ALA A 455 8.89 36.12 18.08
C ALA A 455 7.96 34.98 18.53
N LEU A 456 7.28 34.35 17.59
CA LEU A 456 7.19 32.88 17.55
C LEU A 456 7.64 32.46 16.15
N ARG A 457 8.89 32.78 15.83
CA ARG A 457 9.62 32.09 14.77
C ARG A 457 10.29 30.89 15.45
N PRO A 458 9.67 29.69 15.54
CA PRO A 458 10.51 28.54 15.33
C PRO A 458 11.02 28.74 13.89
N ALA A 459 12.25 29.23 13.75
CA ALA A 459 12.99 29.06 12.51
C ALA A 459 13.10 27.55 12.37
N LEU A 460 12.06 26.92 11.82
CA LEU A 460 12.04 25.51 11.50
C LEU A 460 13.18 25.40 10.49
N ARG A 461 14.36 24.98 10.96
CA ARG A 461 15.55 24.88 10.12
C ARG A 461 15.25 23.75 9.14
N VAL A 462 14.69 24.13 7.99
CA VAL A 462 14.31 23.19 6.96
C VAL A 462 15.60 22.53 6.48
N PRO A 463 15.73 21.20 6.60
CA PRO A 463 16.97 20.52 6.24
C PRO A 463 17.01 20.33 4.72
N TRP A 464 17.21 21.42 3.98
CA TRP A 464 17.40 21.39 2.53
C TRP A 464 18.57 20.47 2.19
N ARG A 465 18.38 19.57 1.21
CA ARG A 465 19.35 18.53 0.86
C ARG A 465 19.47 18.42 -0.65
N ARG A 466 20.63 17.99 -1.14
CA ARG A 466 20.82 17.64 -2.56
C ARG A 466 20.71 16.12 -2.70
N ASN A 467 19.66 15.62 -3.34
CA ASN A 467 19.42 14.19 -3.44
C ASN A 467 19.88 13.64 -4.81
N LYS A 468 20.95 12.84 -4.84
CA LYS A 468 21.47 12.22 -6.06
C LYS A 468 20.77 10.90 -6.38
N TRP A 469 19.43 10.93 -6.49
CA TRP A 469 18.61 9.71 -6.57
C TRP A 469 19.00 8.80 -7.75
N ARG A 470 19.17 9.32 -8.98
CA ARG A 470 19.58 8.48 -10.13
C ARG A 470 20.89 7.71 -9.88
N ARG A 471 21.92 8.37 -9.36
CA ARG A 471 23.24 7.76 -9.11
C ARG A 471 23.19 6.69 -8.02
N ASN A 472 22.27 6.79 -7.05
CA ASN A 472 22.17 5.84 -5.94
C ASN A 472 21.57 4.49 -6.35
N TYR A 473 20.78 4.44 -7.43
CA TYR A 473 20.01 3.26 -7.83
C TYR A 473 20.52 2.57 -9.11
N THR A 474 21.40 3.22 -9.88
CA THR A 474 21.91 2.69 -11.16
C THR A 474 23.38 2.25 -11.12
N GLY A 475 23.98 2.15 -9.93
CA GLY A 475 25.34 1.65 -9.77
C GLY A 475 25.43 0.14 -10.04
N TRP A 476 26.59 -0.34 -10.53
CA TRP A 476 26.79 -1.76 -10.87
C TRP A 476 26.46 -2.73 -9.71
N ARG A 477 26.79 -2.36 -8.46
CA ARG A 477 26.46 -3.14 -7.26
C ARG A 477 24.96 -3.36 -7.10
N GLN A 478 24.14 -2.36 -7.45
CA GLN A 478 22.69 -2.46 -7.39
C GLN A 478 22.16 -3.44 -8.43
N HIS A 479 22.75 -3.45 -9.64
CA HIS A 479 22.39 -4.39 -10.68
C HIS A 479 22.78 -5.83 -10.29
N CYS A 480 23.98 -6.04 -9.76
CA CYS A 480 24.39 -7.36 -9.25
C CYS A 480 23.44 -7.86 -8.15
N LEU A 481 23.09 -7.00 -7.19
CA LEU A 481 22.17 -7.37 -6.11
C LEU A 481 20.76 -7.71 -6.64
N ALA A 482 20.26 -6.95 -7.61
CA ALA A 482 18.98 -7.25 -8.26
C ALA A 482 19.01 -8.59 -9.02
N VAL A 483 20.11 -8.91 -9.71
CA VAL A 483 20.28 -10.21 -10.38
C VAL A 483 20.32 -11.35 -9.36
N LEU A 484 21.07 -11.19 -8.26
CA LEU A 484 21.11 -12.18 -7.18
C LEU A 484 19.71 -12.41 -6.58
N PHE A 485 18.95 -11.35 -6.35
CA PHE A 485 17.55 -11.45 -5.90
C PHE A 485 16.69 -12.25 -6.89
N VAL A 486 16.75 -11.93 -8.19
CA VAL A 486 15.99 -12.66 -9.23
C VAL A 486 16.37 -14.13 -9.28
N LEU A 487 17.67 -14.45 -9.26
CA LEU A 487 18.16 -15.83 -9.25
C LEU A 487 17.72 -16.59 -7.99
N PHE A 488 17.75 -15.93 -6.83
CA PHE A 488 17.25 -16.50 -5.58
C PHE A 488 15.74 -16.80 -5.69
N THR A 489 14.95 -15.83 -6.14
CA THR A 489 13.49 -15.98 -6.32
C THR A 489 13.17 -17.11 -7.31
N LEU A 490 13.91 -17.20 -8.43
CA LEU A 490 13.77 -18.29 -9.39
C LEU A 490 14.06 -19.65 -8.75
N ASN A 491 15.20 -19.76 -8.04
CA ASN A 491 15.59 -21.00 -7.38
C ASN A 491 14.56 -21.42 -6.33
N TRP A 492 14.07 -20.49 -5.50
CA TRP A 492 13.07 -20.77 -4.47
C TRP A 492 11.75 -21.26 -5.07
N ASN A 493 11.27 -20.60 -6.12
CA ASN A 493 10.02 -21.02 -6.77
C ASN A 493 10.19 -22.32 -7.58
N ALA A 494 11.38 -22.61 -8.10
CA ALA A 494 11.67 -23.91 -8.74
C ALA A 494 11.71 -25.06 -7.71
N ALA A 495 12.13 -24.78 -6.48
CA ALA A 495 12.16 -25.75 -5.39
C ALA A 495 10.77 -26.21 -4.91
N LEU A 496 9.69 -25.56 -5.37
CA LEU A 496 8.31 -25.94 -5.06
C LEU A 496 7.89 -27.27 -5.69
N GLU A 497 8.62 -27.75 -6.70
CA GLU A 497 8.47 -29.09 -7.24
C GLU A 497 9.62 -29.97 -6.74
N PRO A 498 9.34 -31.08 -6.00
CA PRO A 498 10.38 -31.95 -5.47
C PRO A 498 11.37 -32.38 -6.55
N GLY A 499 12.67 -32.14 -6.31
CA GLY A 499 13.76 -32.48 -7.24
C GLY A 499 14.09 -31.43 -8.31
N ARG A 500 13.47 -30.24 -8.31
CA ARG A 500 13.78 -29.14 -9.26
C ARG A 500 14.50 -27.93 -8.68
N ALA A 501 14.82 -27.94 -7.38
CA ALA A 501 15.69 -26.93 -6.80
C ALA A 501 17.13 -27.08 -7.37
N TYR A 502 17.68 -25.99 -7.92
CA TYR A 502 19.08 -26.01 -8.39
C TYR A 502 20.07 -25.89 -7.23
N PHE A 503 19.67 -25.22 -6.14
CA PHE A 503 20.47 -25.04 -4.94
C PHE A 503 19.59 -25.13 -3.69
N ASP A 504 19.79 -26.15 -2.87
CA ASP A 504 19.08 -26.35 -1.59
C ASP A 504 20.07 -26.55 -0.42
N GLY A 505 21.02 -25.61 -0.30
CA GLY A 505 22.04 -25.63 0.74
C GLY A 505 21.64 -24.84 1.99
N PRO A 506 22.29 -25.07 3.14
CA PRO A 506 22.01 -24.35 4.40
C PRO A 506 22.05 -22.82 4.27
N LEU A 507 22.96 -22.30 3.43
CA LEU A 507 23.07 -20.86 3.19
C LEU A 507 21.79 -20.29 2.54
N VAL A 508 21.19 -21.00 1.58
CA VAL A 508 19.96 -20.58 0.91
C VAL A 508 18.81 -20.54 1.91
N GLN A 509 18.71 -21.55 2.78
CA GLN A 509 17.69 -21.62 3.82
C GLN A 509 17.85 -20.53 4.89
N ILE A 510 19.10 -20.24 5.30
CA ILE A 510 19.40 -19.15 6.25
C ILE A 510 19.05 -17.80 5.63
N VAL A 511 19.51 -17.52 4.41
CA VAL A 511 19.23 -16.24 3.73
C VAL A 511 17.72 -16.09 3.50
N GLY A 512 17.06 -17.16 3.06
CA GLY A 512 15.60 -17.21 2.87
C GLY A 512 14.84 -16.90 4.14
N SER A 513 15.21 -17.54 5.26
CA SER A 513 14.52 -17.36 6.55
C SER A 513 14.81 -16.01 7.20
N VAL A 514 16.06 -15.54 7.17
CA VAL A 514 16.47 -14.28 7.81
C VAL A 514 15.88 -13.06 7.09
N LEU A 515 15.96 -13.05 5.76
CA LEU A 515 15.41 -11.96 4.94
C LEU A 515 13.92 -12.16 4.61
N ARG A 516 13.33 -13.27 5.05
CA ARG A 516 11.98 -13.73 4.71
C ARG A 516 11.68 -13.68 3.21
N LEU A 517 12.61 -14.22 2.42
CA LEU A 517 12.46 -14.39 0.97
C LEU A 517 11.73 -15.69 0.60
N ASP A 518 11.42 -16.52 1.60
CA ASP A 518 10.53 -17.65 1.48
C ASP A 518 9.18 -17.20 0.90
N GLN A 519 8.67 -17.96 -0.07
CA GLN A 519 7.42 -17.66 -0.76
C GLN A 519 6.77 -18.93 -1.31
N PHE A 520 5.44 -18.99 -1.24
CA PHE A 520 4.64 -20.05 -1.85
C PHE A 520 3.31 -19.52 -2.40
N TRP A 521 2.97 -19.91 -3.64
CA TRP A 521 1.85 -19.36 -4.40
C TRP A 521 0.70 -20.36 -4.63
N GLY A 522 0.41 -21.21 -3.64
CA GLY A 522 -0.54 -22.34 -3.77
C GLY A 522 -2.00 -22.05 -3.44
N MET A 523 -2.50 -20.82 -3.64
CA MET A 523 -3.90 -20.51 -3.31
C MET A 523 -4.86 -21.29 -4.22
N PHE A 524 -5.71 -22.14 -3.60
CA PHE A 524 -6.63 -23.06 -4.28
C PHE A 524 -5.93 -24.01 -5.28
N ALA A 525 -4.67 -24.35 -5.00
CA ALA A 525 -3.84 -25.19 -5.85
C ALA A 525 -3.18 -26.34 -5.05
N PRO A 526 -2.95 -27.51 -5.65
CA PRO A 526 -3.30 -27.87 -7.03
C PRO A 526 -4.80 -28.07 -7.27
N PHE A 527 -5.51 -28.45 -6.22
CA PHE A 527 -6.97 -28.53 -6.19
C PHE A 527 -7.50 -27.51 -5.18
N PRO A 528 -8.64 -26.86 -5.45
CA PRO A 528 -9.39 -26.18 -4.40
C PRO A 528 -9.76 -27.17 -3.30
N LEU A 529 -9.80 -26.69 -2.05
CA LEU A 529 -10.30 -27.49 -0.94
C LEU A 529 -11.77 -27.82 -1.18
N ILE A 530 -12.12 -29.09 -1.00
CA ILE A 530 -13.50 -29.58 -1.09
C ILE A 530 -14.10 -29.84 0.30
N GLU A 531 -13.27 -29.93 1.33
CA GLU A 531 -13.71 -30.01 2.73
C GLU A 531 -13.83 -28.61 3.31
N ASP A 532 -15.07 -28.26 3.68
CA ASP A 532 -15.42 -27.08 4.48
C ASP A 532 -15.75 -27.52 5.92
N GLY A 533 -15.95 -26.57 6.83
CA GLY A 533 -16.39 -26.91 8.18
C GLY A 533 -16.30 -25.76 9.17
N TRP A 534 -16.79 -26.02 10.39
CA TRP A 534 -16.77 -25.06 11.48
C TRP A 534 -16.31 -25.70 12.79
N TYR A 535 -15.83 -24.86 13.71
CA TYR A 535 -15.36 -25.29 15.01
C TYR A 535 -16.49 -25.35 16.03
N GLN A 536 -16.49 -26.39 16.84
CA GLN A 536 -17.33 -26.53 18.02
C GLN A 536 -16.45 -26.82 19.23
N THR A 537 -16.61 -26.05 20.31
CA THR A 537 -15.91 -26.29 21.57
C THR A 537 -16.88 -26.80 22.62
N THR A 538 -16.53 -27.90 23.29
CA THR A 538 -17.32 -28.46 24.40
C THR A 538 -16.59 -28.23 25.72
N PRO A 539 -17.05 -27.28 26.57
CA PRO A 539 -16.43 -27.00 27.86
C PRO A 539 -16.90 -27.97 28.98
N TYR A 540 -15.98 -28.27 29.89
CA TYR A 540 -16.18 -29.07 31.10
C TYR A 540 -15.76 -28.24 32.32
N LEU A 541 -16.72 -27.92 33.18
CA LEU A 541 -16.51 -27.11 34.37
C LEU A 541 -16.21 -27.95 35.61
N PHE A 542 -15.65 -27.32 36.63
CA PHE A 542 -15.30 -27.95 37.92
C PHE A 542 -16.48 -28.62 38.62
N THR A 543 -17.71 -28.12 38.43
CA THR A 543 -18.94 -28.70 38.98
C THR A 543 -19.43 -29.96 38.24
N GLY A 544 -18.69 -30.46 37.23
CA GLY A 544 -19.05 -31.65 36.46
C GLY A 544 -20.15 -31.41 35.41
N PHE A 545 -20.69 -30.19 35.32
CA PHE A 545 -21.66 -29.81 34.30
C PHE A 545 -20.96 -29.55 32.95
N ARG A 546 -21.53 -30.11 31.88
CA ARG A 546 -21.30 -29.61 30.52
C ARG A 546 -21.99 -28.25 30.41
N LEU A 547 -21.24 -27.19 30.11
CA LEU A 547 -21.86 -26.00 29.54
C LEU A 547 -22.12 -26.30 28.05
N THR A 548 -23.27 -26.86 27.75
CA THR A 548 -23.82 -26.82 26.38
C THR A 548 -24.63 -25.53 26.21
N GLY A 549 -24.01 -24.37 26.40
CA GLY A 549 -24.71 -23.10 26.21
C GLY A 549 -23.92 -21.89 26.73
N ASP A 550 -24.13 -20.78 26.02
CA ASP A 550 -23.91 -19.42 26.52
C ASP A 550 -24.79 -19.16 27.77
N GLU A 551 -24.58 -18.06 28.48
CA GLU A 551 -25.20 -17.73 29.78
C GLU A 551 -26.75 -17.70 29.77
N THR A 552 -27.41 -17.89 28.62
CA THR A 552 -28.86 -18.00 28.44
C THR A 552 -29.42 -19.42 28.37
N GLY A 553 -28.58 -20.48 28.37
CA GLY A 553 -29.06 -21.87 28.34
C GLY A 553 -29.66 -22.32 27.01
N ASP A 554 -29.51 -21.53 25.94
CA ASP A 554 -29.80 -22.00 24.58
C ASP A 554 -28.68 -22.95 24.13
N LEU A 555 -29.06 -24.13 23.61
CA LEU A 555 -28.14 -25.06 22.97
C LEU A 555 -27.27 -24.27 21.99
N ILE A 556 -25.94 -24.40 22.09
CA ILE A 556 -25.06 -24.05 20.96
C ILE A 556 -25.59 -24.84 19.78
N SER A 557 -26.26 -24.14 18.87
CA SER A 557 -26.89 -24.77 17.71
C SER A 557 -25.83 -25.60 17.00
N LEU A 558 -26.12 -26.89 16.83
CA LEU A 558 -25.30 -27.80 16.03
C LEU A 558 -25.36 -27.46 14.54
N ALA A 559 -26.21 -26.50 14.16
CA ALA A 559 -26.39 -26.08 12.78
C ALA A 559 -25.22 -25.22 12.31
N LYS A 560 -24.84 -25.42 11.05
CA LYS A 560 -23.90 -24.56 10.33
C LYS A 560 -24.39 -23.09 10.42
N PRO A 561 -23.53 -22.13 10.80
CA PRO A 561 -23.90 -20.72 10.77
C PRO A 561 -24.28 -20.27 9.35
N ASP A 562 -25.27 -19.38 9.23
CA ASP A 562 -25.73 -18.86 7.92
C ASP A 562 -24.59 -18.15 7.13
N ILE A 563 -23.64 -17.53 7.83
CA ILE A 563 -22.43 -16.92 7.27
C ILE A 563 -21.25 -17.26 8.20
N ALA A 564 -20.51 -18.33 7.87
CA ALA A 564 -19.38 -18.76 8.69
C ALA A 564 -18.22 -17.73 8.72
N SER A 565 -18.07 -16.90 7.68
CA SER A 565 -17.06 -15.84 7.66
C SER A 565 -17.26 -14.76 8.72
N ASP A 566 -18.50 -14.52 9.16
CA ASP A 566 -18.83 -13.50 10.15
C ASP A 566 -18.51 -13.96 11.59
N PHE A 567 -18.26 -15.26 11.78
CA PHE A 567 -17.90 -15.84 13.07
C PHE A 567 -16.50 -15.40 13.55
N TYR A 568 -15.59 -15.10 12.63
CA TYR A 568 -14.21 -14.77 12.97
C TYR A 568 -14.03 -13.24 13.13
N PRO A 569 -13.44 -12.76 14.26
CA PRO A 569 -13.28 -11.32 14.50
C PRO A 569 -12.44 -10.59 13.44
N SER A 570 -11.50 -11.31 12.83
CA SER A 570 -10.68 -10.80 11.74
C SER A 570 -10.16 -11.93 10.84
N GLN A 571 -9.67 -11.56 9.67
CA GLN A 571 -9.04 -12.48 8.73
C GLN A 571 -7.76 -13.13 9.32
N ARG A 572 -7.13 -12.50 10.32
CA ARG A 572 -5.99 -13.09 11.05
C ARG A 572 -6.45 -14.24 11.96
N TRP A 573 -7.61 -14.09 12.60
CA TRP A 573 -8.23 -15.16 13.36
C TRP A 573 -8.70 -16.29 12.46
N SER A 574 -9.40 -16.01 11.36
CA SER A 574 -9.75 -17.04 10.37
C SER A 574 -8.51 -17.84 9.95
N LYS A 575 -7.40 -17.16 9.63
CA LYS A 575 -6.16 -17.83 9.25
C LYS A 575 -5.52 -18.66 10.38
N LEU A 576 -5.59 -18.18 11.61
CA LEU A 576 -5.14 -18.92 12.80
C LEU A 576 -5.93 -20.22 12.96
N PHE A 577 -7.26 -20.14 12.80
CA PHE A 577 -8.14 -21.29 12.87
C PHE A 577 -7.90 -22.28 11.73
N ASP A 578 -7.60 -21.83 10.51
CA ASP A 578 -7.19 -22.75 9.43
C ASP A 578 -5.94 -23.56 9.82
N ASN A 579 -5.02 -22.93 10.54
CA ASN A 579 -3.76 -23.55 10.97
C ASN A 579 -3.92 -24.46 12.20
N LEU A 580 -5.10 -24.50 12.84
CA LEU A 580 -5.41 -25.47 13.91
C LEU A 580 -5.81 -26.86 13.37
N ARG A 581 -6.17 -26.97 12.09
CA ARG A 581 -6.67 -28.23 11.50
C ARG A 581 -5.58 -29.27 11.21
N PRO A 582 -4.41 -28.95 10.63
CA PRO A 582 -3.41 -29.96 10.30
C PRO A 582 -2.96 -30.79 11.49
N ASP A 583 -2.67 -32.07 11.30
CA ASP A 583 -2.23 -32.97 12.39
C ASP A 583 -0.95 -32.49 13.08
N SER A 584 -0.10 -31.75 12.37
CA SER A 584 1.14 -31.16 12.91
C SER A 584 0.91 -29.92 13.80
N ALA A 585 -0.33 -29.51 14.06
CA ALA A 585 -0.67 -28.27 14.76
C ALA A 585 -0.65 -28.37 16.30
N ASP A 586 -0.07 -29.41 16.89
CA ASP A 586 -0.10 -29.67 18.34
C ASP A 586 0.42 -28.51 19.19
N LEU A 587 1.54 -27.89 18.81
CA LEU A 587 2.06 -26.72 19.53
C LEU A 587 1.09 -25.54 19.47
N LEU A 588 0.37 -25.37 18.36
CA LEU A 588 -0.58 -24.29 18.18
C LEU A 588 -1.86 -24.53 18.98
N ARG A 589 -2.39 -25.76 18.94
CA ARG A 589 -3.53 -26.19 19.75
C ARG A 589 -3.23 -26.09 21.25
N LEU A 590 -2.01 -26.45 21.66
CA LEU A 590 -1.55 -26.29 23.04
C LEU A 590 -1.51 -24.81 23.45
N GLY A 591 -0.93 -23.94 22.63
CA GLY A 591 -0.87 -22.50 22.87
C GLY A 591 -2.26 -21.87 22.94
N PHE A 592 -3.13 -22.23 21.99
CA PHE A 592 -4.53 -21.81 21.94
C PHE A 592 -5.31 -22.25 23.18
N GLY A 593 -5.16 -23.51 23.61
CA GLY A 593 -5.89 -23.99 24.78
C GLY A 593 -5.41 -23.38 26.08
N ARG A 594 -4.10 -23.17 26.24
CA ARG A 594 -3.57 -22.43 27.39
C ARG A 594 -4.08 -20.99 27.43
N TYR A 595 -4.24 -20.36 26.26
CA TYR A 595 -4.82 -19.02 26.15
C TYR A 595 -6.28 -19.02 26.60
N ILE A 596 -7.13 -19.92 26.08
CA ILE A 596 -8.54 -20.05 26.51
C ILE A 596 -8.66 -20.28 28.02
N CYS A 597 -7.88 -21.21 28.59
CA CYS A 597 -7.92 -21.46 30.03
C CYS A 597 -7.59 -20.20 30.85
N ARG A 598 -6.61 -19.40 30.41
CA ARG A 598 -6.26 -18.14 31.10
C ARG A 598 -7.38 -17.11 30.97
N GLU A 599 -7.87 -16.87 29.76
CA GLU A 599 -8.96 -15.90 29.52
C GLU A 599 -10.19 -16.25 30.36
N TRP A 600 -10.59 -17.53 30.33
CA TRP A 600 -11.77 -18.00 31.06
C TRP A 600 -11.59 -17.98 32.57
N ASN A 601 -10.48 -18.52 33.08
CA ASN A 601 -10.31 -18.73 34.53
C ASN A 601 -9.76 -17.50 35.27
N LEU A 602 -9.02 -16.62 34.59
CA LEU A 602 -8.36 -15.48 35.22
C LEU A 602 -8.99 -14.14 34.85
N HIS A 603 -9.33 -13.93 33.58
CA HIS A 603 -9.72 -12.60 33.09
C HIS A 603 -11.23 -12.39 33.04
N ALA A 604 -12.02 -13.45 32.84
CA ALA A 604 -13.49 -13.36 32.83
C ALA A 604 -14.12 -13.24 34.24
N GLY A 605 -13.31 -13.26 35.32
CA GLY A 605 -13.80 -13.09 36.69
C GLY A 605 -14.77 -14.19 37.15
N ASN A 606 -14.74 -15.35 36.48
CA ASN A 606 -15.66 -16.44 36.74
C ASN A 606 -15.53 -16.97 38.18
N PRO A 607 -16.66 -17.22 38.88
CA PRO A 607 -16.62 -17.80 40.22
C PRO A 607 -16.00 -19.20 40.18
N PRO A 608 -15.48 -19.71 41.32
CA PRO A 608 -14.83 -21.02 41.39
C PRO A 608 -15.66 -22.17 40.80
N GLU A 609 -16.98 -22.15 40.94
CA GLU A 609 -17.88 -23.15 40.34
C GLU A 609 -17.93 -23.13 38.80
N LYS A 610 -17.65 -21.98 38.17
CA LYS A 610 -17.58 -21.80 36.71
C LYS A 610 -16.16 -21.96 36.16
N ARG A 611 -15.21 -22.45 36.97
CA ARG A 611 -13.84 -22.70 36.51
C ARG A 611 -13.82 -23.77 35.42
N LEU A 612 -13.23 -23.43 34.28
CA LEU A 612 -12.98 -24.35 33.17
C LEU A 612 -11.86 -25.32 33.56
N VAL A 613 -12.18 -26.61 33.54
CA VAL A 613 -11.24 -27.70 33.84
C VAL A 613 -10.76 -28.37 32.57
N ARG A 614 -11.65 -28.58 31.60
CA ARG A 614 -11.30 -29.18 30.32
C ARG A 614 -12.16 -28.60 29.22
N PHE A 615 -11.67 -28.62 27.99
CA PHE A 615 -12.54 -28.49 26.84
C PHE A 615 -12.04 -29.35 25.68
N ASP A 616 -12.99 -29.79 24.86
CA ASP A 616 -12.72 -30.52 23.63
C ASP A 616 -12.92 -29.57 22.45
N MET A 617 -11.97 -29.56 21.52
CA MET A 617 -12.05 -28.83 20.26
C MET A 617 -12.43 -29.80 19.16
N ASP A 618 -13.66 -29.67 18.69
CA ASP A 618 -14.20 -30.46 17.60
C ASP A 618 -14.28 -29.61 16.33
N TYR A 619 -14.02 -30.24 15.19
CA TYR A 619 -14.23 -29.69 13.87
C TYR A 619 -15.32 -30.50 13.17
N MET A 620 -16.36 -29.80 12.72
CA MET A 620 -17.48 -30.38 11.99
C MET A 620 -17.14 -30.30 10.51
N ALA A 621 -16.57 -31.37 9.96
CA ALA A 621 -16.14 -31.45 8.58
C ALA A 621 -17.33 -31.75 7.66
N GLU A 622 -17.46 -30.97 6.59
CA GLU A 622 -18.47 -31.13 5.56
C GLU A 622 -17.79 -31.20 4.19
N LEU A 623 -17.91 -32.37 3.54
CA LEU A 623 -17.36 -32.55 2.20
C LEU A 623 -18.32 -31.98 1.16
N THR A 624 -17.85 -31.00 0.39
CA THR A 624 -18.55 -30.44 -0.77
C THR A 624 -18.41 -31.39 -1.96
N LEU A 625 -19.55 -31.84 -2.49
CA LEU A 625 -19.64 -32.70 -3.66
C LEU A 625 -20.00 -31.87 -4.91
N PRO A 626 -19.79 -32.41 -6.12
CA PRO A 626 -20.34 -31.82 -7.34
C PRO A 626 -21.85 -31.59 -7.27
N ASP A 627 -22.34 -30.65 -8.09
CA ASP A 627 -23.77 -30.34 -8.26
C ASP A 627 -24.47 -29.80 -7.01
N GLN A 628 -23.77 -28.97 -6.22
CA GLN A 628 -24.35 -28.33 -5.03
C GLN A 628 -24.81 -29.32 -3.95
N ARG A 629 -24.18 -30.50 -3.89
CA ARG A 629 -24.44 -31.50 -2.85
C ARG A 629 -23.37 -31.46 -1.76
N THR A 630 -23.72 -31.90 -0.56
CA THR A 630 -22.78 -32.11 0.54
C THR A 630 -22.88 -33.53 1.06
N ALA A 631 -21.76 -34.08 1.55
CA ALA A 631 -21.75 -35.35 2.27
C ALA A 631 -22.27 -35.16 3.70
N PRO A 632 -22.63 -36.24 4.41
CA PRO A 632 -22.95 -36.17 5.83
C PRO A 632 -21.80 -35.56 6.64
N ILE A 633 -22.13 -34.73 7.62
CA ILE A 633 -21.16 -34.05 8.48
C ILE A 633 -20.41 -35.06 9.35
N GLU A 634 -19.08 -34.98 9.36
CA GLU A 634 -18.21 -35.78 10.21
C GLU A 634 -17.67 -34.92 11.37
N ARG A 635 -17.74 -35.45 12.60
CA ARG A 635 -17.19 -34.78 13.78
C ARG A 635 -15.78 -35.28 14.07
N LEU A 636 -14.80 -34.39 13.96
CA LEU A 636 -13.38 -34.67 14.23
C LEU A 636 -12.94 -33.97 15.51
N THR A 637 -12.60 -34.72 16.56
CA THR A 637 -11.98 -34.13 17.77
C THR A 637 -10.50 -33.83 17.50
N LEU A 638 -10.18 -32.57 17.27
CA LEU A 638 -8.82 -32.13 16.96
C LEU A 638 -7.92 -32.04 18.19
N TRP A 639 -8.49 -31.71 19.35
CA TRP A 639 -7.72 -31.49 20.57
C TRP A 639 -8.56 -31.66 21.83
N ARG A 640 -7.96 -32.18 22.89
CA ARG A 640 -8.55 -32.21 24.24
C ARG A 640 -7.59 -31.49 25.17
N HIS A 641 -8.05 -30.40 25.77
CA HIS A 641 -7.20 -29.56 26.61
C HIS A 641 -7.64 -29.62 28.06
N LEU A 642 -6.67 -29.84 28.96
CA LEU A 642 -6.86 -29.78 30.40
C LEU A 642 -6.26 -28.47 30.92
N CYS A 643 -7.10 -27.67 31.59
CA CYS A 643 -6.72 -26.54 32.42
C CYS A 643 -6.35 -27.03 33.84
#